data_AF-A0A6I3B0N1-F1
#
_entry.id   AF-A0A6I3B0N1-F1
#
_cell.length_a   1.000
_cell.length_b   1.000
_cell.length_c   1.000
_cell.angle_alpha   90.00
_cell.angle_beta   90.00
_cell.angle_gamma   90.00
#
_symmetry.space_group_name_H-M   'P 1'
#
loop_
_entity.id
_entity.type
_entity.pdbx_description
1 polymer ?
#
loop_
_entity_poly.entity_id
_entity_poly.type
_entity_poly.pdbx_seq_one_letter_code
_entity_poly.pdbx_strand_id
1 'polypeptide(L)'
;EKGLRKFDGVLVAVSGHTSTGLTGVLPRGRERYLAEIAESVRSYHAATERQSAIARTVQQLSATRELLAANGDEAPALAVSSILEETQMNFAPEVQAQLAAWPALRDTYIGDEQVYVIRGNEIRTPLTRTTLSGTKVPRVALPRDDEDGALVRFIRAENLPGYFPFTSGVFPFKRTEEAPARMFAGEGDAHRTNRRFHLLSAGQPATRLSTAFDSVTLYGRNPSPRPDVYGKVGTSGVSIATVDDMRDLYAGFDLCSPTTSVSMTINGPAPAILAMFMNAVIDQQISSFAEVEGRKPEAHEVEVITSRALATVRGTVQADILKEDQGQNTCIFSTEFSLRCMADIQEWFIEHEVRNFYSVSISGYHIAEAGANPISQLAFTLANGFTYVEAYLARGMAIDDFAPNLSFFFSNGMDAEYTVLGRVARRIWAIAMRDKYGASDRAQKLKYHVQTSGRSLHAQEMDFNDIRTTLQALCALYDNANSLHTNAFDEAVTTPSEQSVRRALAIQMIIDQEWGLSATENPLQGAAIVDQLTDILEEAVLVEFERIADRGGVLGAMETGYQRGRIQDESMLYEQRKHDGTLPIIGINTFLSSSSGLSTATVELARGTTEEKESQLHRLADFEERNREVAPAALKRLKEAAATEGNVFEALMDAVKVCSLGQISDAFFEVGGQYRRNV
;
A
#
# COMPACT_ATOMS: atom_id res chain seq x y z
N GLU A 1 -29.32 -20.90 -35.79
CA GLU A 1 -29.32 -21.32 -34.37
C GLU A 1 -28.15 -20.78 -33.54
N LYS A 2 -27.30 -19.88 -34.07
CA LYS A 2 -26.26 -19.16 -33.31
C LYS A 2 -26.65 -17.69 -33.12
N GLY A 3 -27.68 -17.44 -32.31
CA GLY A 3 -28.01 -16.10 -31.81
C GLY A 3 -27.47 -15.92 -30.39
N LEU A 4 -27.22 -14.66 -29.98
CA LEU A 4 -27.05 -14.31 -28.57
C LEU A 4 -28.17 -14.96 -27.75
N ARG A 5 -27.83 -15.64 -26.65
CA ARG A 5 -28.84 -16.17 -25.72
C ARG A 5 -29.77 -15.02 -25.34
N LYS A 6 -31.07 -15.22 -25.49
CA LYS A 6 -32.07 -14.28 -24.96
C LYS A 6 -31.98 -14.36 -23.44
N PHE A 7 -31.69 -13.24 -22.80
CA PHE A 7 -31.81 -13.07 -21.36
C PHE A 7 -33.06 -12.24 -21.10
N ASP A 8 -33.86 -12.65 -20.11
CA ASP A 8 -34.91 -11.79 -19.60
C ASP A 8 -34.24 -10.65 -18.83
N GLY A 9 -34.41 -9.42 -19.31
CA GLY A 9 -33.78 -8.24 -18.70
C GLY A 9 -34.27 -8.05 -17.27
N VAL A 10 -33.33 -8.05 -16.31
CA VAL A 10 -33.61 -7.83 -14.88
C VAL A 10 -33.79 -6.33 -14.58
N LEU A 11 -33.31 -5.46 -15.47
CA LEU A 11 -33.42 -4.01 -15.34
C LEU A 11 -34.82 -3.54 -15.71
N VAL A 12 -35.39 -2.66 -14.87
CA VAL A 12 -36.69 -2.02 -15.12
C VAL A 12 -36.61 -1.19 -16.41
N ALA A 13 -37.63 -1.32 -17.27
CA ALA A 13 -37.73 -0.53 -18.48
C ALA A 13 -37.80 0.97 -18.14
N VAL A 14 -36.78 1.73 -18.55
CA VAL A 14 -36.66 3.16 -18.27
C VAL A 14 -37.53 3.97 -19.23
N SER A 15 -38.25 4.95 -18.70
CA SER A 15 -39.19 5.81 -19.45
C SER A 15 -38.57 7.14 -19.92
N GLY A 16 -37.25 7.33 -19.77
CA GLY A 16 -36.56 8.58 -20.08
C GLY A 16 -35.18 8.37 -20.73
N HIS A 17 -34.66 9.42 -21.35
CA HIS A 17 -33.34 9.43 -22.00
C HIS A 17 -32.21 9.96 -21.08
N THR A 18 -32.56 10.41 -19.88
CA THR A 18 -31.63 10.88 -18.85
C THR A 18 -31.55 9.86 -17.73
N SER A 19 -30.34 9.46 -17.34
CA SER A 19 -30.14 8.61 -16.17
C SER A 19 -30.61 9.36 -14.93
N THR A 20 -31.58 8.79 -14.20
CA THR A 20 -32.13 9.36 -12.97
C THR A 20 -31.48 8.79 -11.71
N GLY A 21 -30.53 7.85 -11.84
CA GLY A 21 -29.91 7.14 -10.72
C GLY A 21 -28.41 6.86 -10.82
N LEU A 22 -27.73 7.16 -11.94
CA LEU A 22 -26.26 7.13 -11.99
C LEU A 22 -25.71 8.49 -11.58
N THR A 23 -25.55 8.70 -10.27
CA THR A 23 -24.58 9.68 -9.76
C THR A 23 -23.19 9.20 -10.16
N GLY A 24 -22.42 10.03 -10.87
CA GLY A 24 -21.00 9.74 -11.11
C GLY A 24 -20.29 9.47 -9.77
N VAL A 25 -19.23 8.65 -9.80
CA VAL A 25 -18.48 8.26 -8.59
C VAL A 25 -18.05 9.47 -7.77
N LEU A 26 -17.74 10.58 -8.43
CA LEU A 26 -17.47 11.86 -7.81
C LEU A 26 -18.60 12.86 -8.13
N PRO A 27 -19.04 13.67 -7.15
CA PRO A 27 -20.05 14.69 -7.38
C PRO A 27 -19.49 15.82 -8.25
N ARG A 28 -20.38 16.44 -9.04
CA ARG A 28 -20.01 17.60 -9.87
C ARG A 28 -19.42 18.72 -9.02
N GLY A 29 -18.36 19.36 -9.50
CA GLY A 29 -17.61 20.41 -8.80
C GLY A 29 -16.44 19.88 -7.97
N ARG A 30 -16.27 18.57 -7.82
CA ARG A 30 -15.10 17.96 -7.18
C ARG A 30 -14.03 17.51 -8.17
N GLU A 31 -14.10 17.88 -9.44
CA GLU A 31 -13.17 17.42 -10.49
C GLU A 31 -11.74 17.94 -10.29
N ARG A 32 -11.56 19.05 -9.53
CA ARG A 32 -10.27 19.73 -9.31
C ARG A 32 -9.62 19.44 -7.95
N TYR A 33 -10.08 18.43 -7.20
CA TYR A 33 -9.56 18.06 -5.87
C TYR A 33 -8.02 17.94 -5.81
N LEU A 34 -7.37 17.39 -6.83
CA LEU A 34 -5.91 17.27 -6.90
C LEU A 34 -5.20 18.63 -6.97
N ALA A 35 -5.77 19.60 -7.68
CA ALA A 35 -5.22 20.96 -7.72
C ALA A 35 -5.37 21.68 -6.37
N GLU A 36 -6.49 21.47 -5.68
CA GLU A 36 -6.70 22.00 -4.32
C GLU A 36 -5.69 21.41 -3.31
N ILE A 37 -5.36 20.12 -3.45
CA ILE A 37 -4.31 19.47 -2.65
C ILE A 37 -2.93 20.06 -2.97
N ALA A 38 -2.61 20.24 -4.25
CA ALA A 38 -1.35 20.85 -4.66
C ALA A 38 -1.19 22.26 -4.08
N GLU A 39 -2.23 23.09 -4.14
CA GLU A 39 -2.25 24.42 -3.53
C GLU A 39 -2.09 24.36 -2.01
N SER A 40 -2.73 23.41 -1.33
CA SER A 40 -2.60 23.20 0.12
C SER A 40 -1.15 22.88 0.52
N VAL A 41 -0.48 21.98 -0.20
CA VAL A 41 0.91 21.60 0.10
C VAL A 41 1.86 22.77 -0.15
N ARG A 42 1.72 23.50 -1.27
CA ARG A 42 2.55 24.69 -1.54
C ARG A 42 2.30 25.80 -0.51
N SER A 43 1.06 25.98 -0.08
CA SER A 43 0.70 26.95 0.97
C SER A 43 1.34 26.60 2.31
N TYR A 44 1.38 25.30 2.65
CA TYR A 44 2.07 24.82 3.85
C TYR A 44 3.56 25.16 3.83
N HIS A 45 4.25 24.92 2.70
CA HIS A 45 5.68 25.25 2.54
C HIS A 45 5.94 26.75 2.58
N ALA A 46 5.12 27.55 1.89
CA ALA A 46 5.23 28.99 1.93
C ALA A 46 5.02 29.54 3.36
N ALA A 47 4.10 28.95 4.13
CA ALA A 47 3.93 29.28 5.54
C ALA A 47 5.15 28.85 6.39
N THR A 48 5.70 27.67 6.13
CA THR A 48 6.92 27.19 6.81
C THR A 48 8.11 28.13 6.60
N GLU A 49 8.37 28.59 5.38
CA GLU A 49 9.47 29.53 5.12
C GLU A 49 9.24 30.90 5.77
N ARG A 50 8.00 31.42 5.74
CA ARG A 50 7.67 32.66 6.46
C ARG A 50 7.90 32.53 7.97
N GLN A 51 7.43 31.44 8.57
CA GLN A 51 7.56 31.21 10.02
C GLN A 51 9.01 30.91 10.41
N SER A 52 9.79 30.24 9.56
CA SER A 52 11.25 30.07 9.74
C SER A 52 11.98 31.41 9.73
N ALA A 53 11.65 32.30 8.79
CA ALA A 53 12.24 33.64 8.74
C ALA A 53 11.88 34.47 9.99
N ILE A 54 10.62 34.42 10.43
CA ILE A 54 10.17 35.12 11.64
C ILE A 54 10.90 34.59 12.87
N ALA A 55 11.00 33.27 13.05
CA ALA A 55 11.70 32.67 14.19
C ALA A 55 13.18 33.09 14.24
N ARG A 56 13.87 33.09 13.10
CA ARG A 56 15.24 33.59 12.96
C ARG A 56 15.35 35.05 13.39
N THR A 57 14.46 35.90 12.90
CA THR A 57 14.46 37.33 13.23
C THR A 57 14.17 37.55 14.71
N VAL A 58 13.23 36.81 15.31
CA VAL A 58 12.94 36.86 16.75
C VAL A 58 14.17 36.48 17.57
N GLN A 59 14.88 35.42 17.20
CA GLN A 59 16.11 34.99 17.86
C GLN A 59 17.19 36.09 17.78
N GLN A 60 17.41 36.65 16.58
CA GLN A 60 18.40 37.70 16.32
C GLN A 60 18.11 39.01 17.07
N LEU A 61 16.84 39.45 17.07
CA LEU A 61 16.42 40.65 17.80
C LEU A 61 16.54 40.46 19.31
N SER A 62 16.18 39.28 19.83
CA SER A 62 16.31 38.95 21.25
C SER A 62 17.77 38.98 21.70
N ALA A 63 18.66 38.32 20.95
CA ALA A 63 20.10 38.33 21.23
C ALA A 63 20.71 39.74 21.12
N THR A 64 20.30 40.52 20.12
CA THR A 64 20.76 41.91 19.95
C THR A 64 20.33 42.80 21.10
N ARG A 65 19.06 42.70 21.52
CA ARG A 65 18.54 43.42 22.70
C ARG A 65 19.34 43.10 23.96
N GLU A 66 19.63 41.82 24.18
CA GLU A 66 20.40 41.36 25.35
C GLU A 66 21.84 41.89 25.33
N LEU A 67 22.51 41.90 24.17
CA LEU A 67 23.84 42.48 24.02
C LEU A 67 23.86 44.00 24.27
N LEU A 68 22.88 44.73 23.75
CA LEU A 68 22.75 46.17 23.99
C LEU A 68 22.48 46.49 25.47
N ALA A 69 21.57 45.74 26.09
CA ALA A 69 21.26 45.87 27.51
C ALA A 69 22.50 45.58 28.39
N ALA A 70 23.28 44.54 28.05
CA ALA A 70 24.50 44.20 28.77
C ALA A 70 25.61 45.27 28.67
N ASN A 71 25.63 46.07 27.59
CA ASN A 71 26.56 47.17 27.39
C ASN A 71 26.07 48.51 28.00
N GLY A 72 24.85 48.56 28.56
CA GLY A 72 24.25 49.77 29.10
C GLY A 72 23.61 50.69 28.06
N ASP A 73 23.44 50.23 26.81
CA ASP A 73 22.84 51.00 25.72
C ASP A 73 21.29 50.89 25.75
N GLU A 74 20.65 51.51 26.75
CA GLU A 74 19.21 51.36 27.01
C GLU A 74 18.30 51.83 25.86
N ALA A 75 18.59 52.97 25.24
CA ALA A 75 17.75 53.51 24.16
C ALA A 75 17.76 52.62 22.90
N PRO A 76 18.92 52.17 22.39
CA PRO A 76 18.96 51.14 21.35
C PRO A 76 18.26 49.84 21.74
N ALA A 77 18.43 49.36 22.99
CA ALA A 77 17.77 48.13 23.46
C ALA A 77 16.23 48.25 23.45
N LEU A 78 15.69 49.41 23.82
CA LEU A 78 14.25 49.68 23.77
C LEU A 78 13.72 49.73 22.33
N ALA A 79 14.47 50.34 21.40
CA ALA A 79 14.10 50.37 19.99
C ALA A 79 14.02 48.95 19.39
N VAL A 80 15.00 48.09 19.71
CA VAL A 80 14.99 46.68 19.30
C VAL A 80 13.81 45.93 19.94
N SER A 81 13.46 46.22 21.20
CA SER A 81 12.33 45.59 21.89
C SER A 81 10.99 45.89 21.19
N SER A 82 10.77 47.12 20.72
CA SER A 82 9.57 47.46 19.96
C SER A 82 9.45 46.67 18.65
N ILE A 83 10.56 46.47 17.93
CA ILE A 83 10.58 45.69 16.67
C ILE A 83 10.38 44.20 16.98
N LEU A 84 10.95 43.70 18.08
CA LEU A 84 10.78 42.33 18.55
C LEU A 84 9.30 42.03 18.83
N GLU A 85 8.62 42.91 19.57
CA GLU A 85 7.19 42.76 19.88
C GLU A 85 6.33 42.71 18.61
N GLU A 86 6.58 43.61 17.64
CA GLU A 86 5.87 43.61 16.35
C GLU A 86 6.15 42.32 15.55
N THR A 87 7.39 41.85 15.55
CA THR A 87 7.77 40.60 14.87
C THR A 87 7.07 39.40 15.51
N GLN A 88 7.01 39.35 16.85
CA GLN A 88 6.35 38.28 17.61
C GLN A 88 4.85 38.20 17.33
N MET A 89 4.17 39.32 17.04
CA MET A 89 2.74 39.30 16.66
C MET A 89 2.46 38.50 15.38
N ASN A 90 3.47 38.35 14.51
CA ASN A 90 3.36 37.57 13.28
C ASN A 90 3.84 36.11 13.44
N PHE A 91 4.36 35.75 14.61
CA PHE A 91 4.81 34.40 14.92
C PHE A 91 3.60 33.54 15.33
N ALA A 92 3.29 32.52 14.54
CA ALA A 92 2.14 31.66 14.77
C ALA A 92 2.26 30.95 16.14
N PRO A 93 1.25 31.02 17.02
CA PRO A 93 1.33 30.45 18.37
C PRO A 93 1.65 28.95 18.40
N GLU A 94 1.13 28.19 17.44
CA GLU A 94 1.40 26.75 17.32
C GLU A 94 2.89 26.48 17.02
N VAL A 95 3.50 27.28 16.14
CA VAL A 95 4.91 27.12 15.77
C VAL A 95 5.82 27.55 16.90
N GLN A 96 5.46 28.63 17.61
CA GLN A 96 6.15 29.05 18.82
C GLN A 96 6.10 27.96 19.90
N ALA A 97 4.94 27.33 20.10
CA ALA A 97 4.79 26.23 21.05
C ALA A 97 5.63 25.00 20.66
N GLN A 98 5.68 24.65 19.37
CA GLN A 98 6.53 23.57 18.87
C GLN A 98 8.02 23.85 19.10
N LEU A 99 8.48 25.07 18.80
CA LEU A 99 9.86 25.49 19.02
C LEU A 99 10.21 25.49 20.52
N ALA A 100 9.32 26.01 21.37
CA ALA A 100 9.52 26.02 22.83
C ALA A 100 9.54 24.60 23.44
N ALA A 101 8.81 23.65 22.85
CA ALA A 101 8.79 22.25 23.29
C ALA A 101 10.01 21.44 22.82
N TRP A 102 10.73 21.93 21.80
CA TRP A 102 11.84 21.19 21.17
C TRP A 102 12.94 20.77 22.15
N PRO A 103 13.46 21.61 23.07
CA PRO A 103 14.51 21.18 24.00
C PRO A 103 14.09 19.98 24.85
N ALA A 104 12.87 20.00 25.40
CA ALA A 104 12.34 18.91 26.20
C ALA A 104 12.18 17.63 25.36
N LEU A 105 11.69 17.76 24.13
CA LEU A 105 11.59 16.64 23.18
C LEU A 105 12.97 16.07 22.87
N ARG A 106 13.96 16.92 22.55
CA ARG A 106 15.35 16.54 22.27
C ARG A 106 15.94 15.71 23.40
N ASP A 107 15.73 16.13 24.64
CA ASP A 107 16.25 15.43 25.82
C ASP A 107 15.64 14.03 25.98
N THR A 108 14.41 13.79 25.51
CA THR A 108 13.82 12.42 25.51
C THR A 108 14.55 11.45 24.59
N TYR A 109 15.37 11.93 23.65
CA TYR A 109 16.17 11.14 22.72
C TYR A 109 17.66 11.07 23.11
N ILE A 110 18.09 11.70 24.21
CA ILE A 110 19.50 11.79 24.65
C ILE A 110 19.88 10.73 25.71
N GLY A 111 18.97 9.81 26.06
CA GLY A 111 19.21 8.75 27.05
C GLY A 111 19.66 7.39 26.47
N ASP A 112 19.72 6.38 27.36
CA ASP A 112 19.94 4.99 26.95
C ASP A 112 18.64 4.29 26.51
N GLU A 113 17.50 4.65 27.10
CA GLU A 113 16.17 4.10 26.79
C GLU A 113 15.08 5.17 26.84
N GLN A 114 14.03 4.98 26.03
CA GLN A 114 12.78 5.72 26.15
C GLN A 114 11.66 4.76 26.57
N VAL A 115 10.85 5.19 27.54
CA VAL A 115 9.70 4.43 28.04
C VAL A 115 8.43 5.11 27.55
N TYR A 116 7.56 4.36 26.89
CA TYR A 116 6.22 4.83 26.50
C TYR A 116 5.18 3.75 26.79
N VAL A 117 3.95 4.18 27.11
CA VAL A 117 2.84 3.29 27.44
C VAL A 117 1.91 3.17 26.24
N ILE A 118 1.80 1.98 25.65
CA ILE A 118 0.81 1.68 24.59
C ILE A 118 -0.26 0.77 25.16
N ARG A 119 -1.51 1.24 25.18
CA ARG A 119 -2.68 0.45 25.62
C ARG A 119 -2.48 -0.20 27.01
N GLY A 120 -1.80 0.50 27.92
CA GLY A 120 -1.50 0.02 29.28
C GLY A 120 -0.22 -0.80 29.42
N ASN A 121 0.48 -1.13 28.32
CA ASN A 121 1.76 -1.84 28.36
C ASN A 121 2.93 -0.84 28.29
N GLU A 122 3.84 -0.92 29.26
CA GLU A 122 5.12 -0.21 29.20
C GLU A 122 6.03 -0.86 28.16
N ILE A 123 6.45 -0.06 27.17
CA ILE A 123 7.42 -0.46 26.17
C ILE A 123 8.69 0.35 26.40
N ARG A 124 9.78 -0.35 26.67
CA ARG A 124 11.12 0.23 26.83
C ARG A 124 11.88 0.05 25.54
N THR A 125 12.30 1.16 24.95
CA THR A 125 12.95 1.17 23.64
C THR A 125 14.37 1.69 23.81
N PRO A 126 15.40 0.87 23.54
CA PRO A 126 16.78 1.33 23.53
C PRO A 126 16.96 2.44 22.51
N LEU A 127 17.63 3.51 22.92
CA LEU A 127 17.93 4.69 22.10
C LEU A 127 19.32 4.65 21.47
N THR A 128 20.16 3.69 21.87
CA THR A 128 21.48 3.49 21.28
C THR A 128 21.76 2.01 21.03
N ARG A 129 22.59 1.71 20.01
CA ARG A 129 23.20 0.40 19.78
C ARG A 129 24.72 0.54 19.89
N THR A 130 25.34 -0.26 20.74
CA THR A 130 26.81 -0.26 20.90
C THR A 130 27.46 -1.15 19.85
N THR A 131 28.41 -0.62 19.08
CA THR A 131 29.17 -1.37 18.07
C THR A 131 30.29 -2.21 18.72
N LEU A 132 30.90 -3.11 17.94
CA LEU A 132 32.07 -3.87 18.38
C LEU A 132 33.26 -2.98 18.80
N SER A 133 33.34 -1.75 18.28
CA SER A 133 34.35 -0.76 18.65
C SER A 133 34.01 0.02 19.93
N GLY A 134 32.85 -0.24 20.55
CA GLY A 134 32.36 0.49 21.72
C GLY A 134 31.62 1.80 21.41
N THR A 135 31.38 2.12 20.13
CA THR A 135 30.65 3.33 19.74
C THR A 135 29.16 3.17 20.04
N LYS A 136 28.56 4.09 20.81
CA LYS A 136 27.11 4.20 20.96
C LYS A 136 26.50 4.90 19.75
N VAL A 137 25.94 4.14 18.82
CA VAL A 137 25.23 4.68 17.65
C VAL A 137 23.79 5.03 18.04
N PRO A 138 23.32 6.27 17.82
CA PRO A 138 21.96 6.68 18.17
C PRO A 138 20.93 6.05 17.25
N ARG A 139 19.80 5.63 17.83
CA ARG A 139 18.66 5.08 17.10
C ARG A 139 17.95 6.13 16.25
N VAL A 140 17.86 7.36 16.76
CA VAL A 140 17.36 8.52 16.02
C VAL A 140 18.43 9.62 16.12
N ALA A 141 19.00 10.02 14.98
CA ALA A 141 19.94 11.11 14.90
C ALA A 141 19.19 12.45 14.98
N LEU A 142 19.65 13.37 15.84
CA LEU A 142 19.02 14.67 16.04
C LEU A 142 19.73 15.74 15.19
N PRO A 143 19.01 16.78 14.71
CA PRO A 143 19.64 17.89 14.00
C PRO A 143 20.65 18.61 14.90
N ARG A 144 21.70 19.15 14.29
CA ARG A 144 22.78 19.86 15.00
C ARG A 144 22.54 21.36 15.14
N ASP A 145 21.62 21.91 14.35
CA ASP A 145 21.32 23.33 14.33
C ASP A 145 20.74 23.79 15.68
N ASP A 146 21.13 24.98 16.11
CA ASP A 146 20.63 25.70 17.29
C ASP A 146 19.98 27.04 16.91
N GLU A 147 19.84 27.30 15.61
CA GLU A 147 19.16 28.47 15.05
C GLU A 147 17.66 28.21 14.95
N ASP A 148 16.85 29.09 15.53
CA ASP A 148 15.40 28.88 15.70
C ASP A 148 14.67 28.73 14.36
N GLY A 149 15.06 29.49 13.34
CA GLY A 149 14.52 29.37 12.00
C GLY A 149 14.83 28.04 11.32
N ALA A 150 16.05 27.52 11.47
CA ALA A 150 16.44 26.20 10.97
C ALA A 150 15.65 25.10 11.69
N LEU A 151 15.47 25.20 13.01
CA LEU A 151 14.64 24.30 13.80
C LEU A 151 13.17 24.32 13.37
N VAL A 152 12.59 25.51 13.17
CA VAL A 152 11.20 25.63 12.67
C VAL A 152 11.05 24.95 11.31
N ARG A 153 12.03 25.13 10.41
CA ARG A 153 12.02 24.44 9.11
C ARG A 153 12.08 22.93 9.29
N PHE A 154 13.00 22.42 10.10
CA PHE A 154 13.13 20.99 10.40
C PHE A 154 11.83 20.40 10.97
N ILE A 155 11.30 20.99 12.05
CA ILE A 155 10.08 20.52 12.73
C ILE A 155 8.89 20.47 11.78
N ARG A 156 8.78 21.43 10.86
CA ARG A 156 7.63 21.52 9.94
C ARG A 156 7.82 20.72 8.66
N ALA A 157 9.02 20.57 8.13
CA ALA A 157 9.25 19.91 6.84
C ALA A 157 9.57 18.42 6.98
N GLU A 158 10.35 18.06 8.00
CA GLU A 158 10.88 16.71 8.17
C GLU A 158 11.18 16.37 9.62
N ASN A 159 10.19 16.52 10.49
CA ASN A 159 10.30 16.24 11.92
C ASN A 159 10.88 14.83 12.25
N LEU A 160 11.11 14.57 13.53
CA LEU A 160 11.47 13.24 14.02
C LEU A 160 10.42 12.18 13.63
N PRO A 161 10.80 10.90 13.48
CA PRO A 161 9.85 9.84 13.18
C PRO A 161 8.68 9.84 14.17
N GLY A 162 7.46 9.63 13.68
CA GLY A 162 6.24 9.64 14.49
C GLY A 162 5.65 11.02 14.78
N TYR A 163 6.25 12.10 14.27
CA TYR A 163 5.72 13.47 14.38
C TYR A 163 5.34 14.02 13.01
N PHE A 164 4.28 14.83 12.96
CA PHE A 164 3.84 15.50 11.74
C PHE A 164 4.99 16.31 11.10
N PRO A 165 5.17 16.29 9.76
CA PRO A 165 4.34 15.63 8.73
C PRO A 165 4.76 14.18 8.40
N PHE A 166 5.37 13.47 9.35
CA PHE A 166 5.75 12.06 9.27
C PHE A 166 6.74 11.72 8.14
N THR A 167 7.46 12.72 7.64
CA THR A 167 8.44 12.58 6.54
C THR A 167 9.42 11.45 6.78
N SER A 168 9.95 11.33 8.00
CA SER A 168 10.95 10.33 8.41
C SER A 168 10.35 9.01 8.94
N GLY A 169 9.02 8.88 8.96
CA GLY A 169 8.31 7.69 9.42
C GLY A 169 7.06 8.03 10.23
N VAL A 170 6.06 7.15 10.17
CA VAL A 170 4.76 7.33 10.86
C VAL A 170 4.75 6.86 12.32
N PHE A 171 5.80 6.16 12.74
CA PHE A 171 5.96 5.68 14.12
C PHE A 171 7.23 6.28 14.73
N PRO A 172 7.26 6.52 16.05
CA PRO A 172 8.45 7.01 16.74
C PRO A 172 9.67 6.09 16.57
N PHE A 173 9.43 4.78 16.54
CA PHE A 173 10.45 3.75 16.35
C PHE A 173 9.94 2.60 15.49
N LYS A 174 10.85 1.90 14.81
CA LYS A 174 10.58 0.62 14.15
C LYS A 174 10.24 -0.45 15.19
N ARG A 175 9.37 -1.39 14.80
CA ARG A 175 9.00 -2.54 15.66
C ARG A 175 10.20 -3.49 15.78
N THR A 176 10.54 -3.88 17.01
CA THR A 176 11.62 -4.83 17.30
C THR A 176 11.20 -6.30 17.13
N GLU A 177 9.91 -6.61 17.31
CA GLU A 177 9.38 -7.98 17.29
C GLU A 177 8.77 -8.38 15.93
N GLU A 178 8.50 -7.42 15.06
CA GLU A 178 7.91 -7.64 13.73
C GLU A 178 8.82 -7.06 12.65
N ALA A 179 9.72 -7.87 12.10
CA ALA A 179 10.49 -7.48 10.92
C ALA A 179 9.54 -7.11 9.76
N PRO A 180 9.89 -6.13 8.92
CA PRO A 180 9.04 -5.68 7.81
C PRO A 180 8.89 -6.73 6.69
N ALA A 181 9.68 -7.81 6.75
CA ALA A 181 9.73 -8.88 5.77
C ALA A 181 8.34 -9.49 5.51
N ARG A 182 7.94 -9.47 4.25
CA ARG A 182 6.71 -10.09 3.76
C ARG A 182 7.00 -10.70 2.39
N MET A 183 7.09 -12.03 2.34
CA MET A 183 7.40 -12.74 1.08
C MET A 183 6.13 -13.11 0.34
N PHE A 184 6.16 -12.82 -0.96
CA PHE A 184 5.14 -13.18 -1.92
C PHE A 184 5.24 -14.68 -2.23
N ALA A 185 4.14 -15.42 -2.09
CA ALA A 185 4.07 -16.83 -2.42
C ALA A 185 2.70 -17.22 -2.97
N GLY A 186 2.71 -18.16 -3.90
CA GLY A 186 1.52 -18.72 -4.53
C GLY A 186 1.90 -19.57 -5.73
N GLU A 187 1.62 -20.87 -5.65
CA GLU A 187 1.89 -21.83 -6.72
C GLU A 187 1.04 -23.09 -6.54
N GLY A 188 0.52 -23.61 -7.65
CA GLY A 188 -0.23 -24.87 -7.66
C GLY A 188 -1.59 -24.72 -7.00
N ASP A 189 -1.97 -25.73 -6.22
CA ASP A 189 -3.20 -25.75 -5.44
C ASP A 189 -3.03 -25.07 -4.05
N ALA A 190 -4.13 -24.95 -3.32
CA ALA A 190 -4.14 -24.37 -1.99
C ALA A 190 -3.17 -25.09 -1.03
N HIS A 191 -3.07 -26.43 -1.12
CA HIS A 191 -2.23 -27.23 -0.23
C HIS A 191 -0.73 -27.00 -0.47
N ARG A 192 -0.27 -26.90 -1.72
CA ARG A 192 1.13 -26.59 -2.04
C ARG A 192 1.52 -25.21 -1.54
N THR A 193 0.66 -24.22 -1.78
CA THR A 193 0.92 -22.85 -1.31
C THR A 193 0.89 -22.79 0.23
N ASN A 194 -0.01 -23.50 0.89
CA ASN A 194 -0.02 -23.61 2.35
C ASN A 194 1.29 -24.17 2.92
N ARG A 195 1.81 -25.27 2.35
CA ARG A 195 3.14 -25.82 2.72
C ARG A 195 4.24 -24.79 2.57
N ARG A 196 4.20 -23.99 1.49
CA ARG A 196 5.16 -22.90 1.27
C ARG A 196 5.05 -21.79 2.31
N PHE A 197 3.84 -21.40 2.72
CA PHE A 197 3.66 -20.43 3.80
C PHE A 197 4.23 -20.92 5.13
N HIS A 198 4.05 -22.21 5.47
CA HIS A 198 4.64 -22.80 6.68
C HIS A 198 6.17 -22.78 6.63
N LEU A 199 6.75 -23.10 5.47
CA LEU A 199 8.20 -23.01 5.25
C LEU A 199 8.72 -21.57 5.42
N LEU A 200 8.04 -20.58 4.84
CA LEU A 200 8.48 -19.19 4.85
C LEU A 200 8.33 -18.51 6.21
N SER A 201 7.36 -18.94 7.02
CA SER A 201 7.10 -18.40 8.35
C SER A 201 7.77 -19.17 9.49
N ALA A 202 8.37 -20.33 9.20
CA ALA A 202 9.02 -21.16 10.20
C ALA A 202 10.09 -20.39 10.99
N GLY A 203 10.02 -20.46 12.32
CA GLY A 203 10.99 -19.83 13.22
C GLY A 203 10.88 -18.32 13.35
N GLN A 204 9.90 -17.66 12.70
CA GLN A 204 9.65 -16.23 12.85
C GLN A 204 8.65 -15.97 13.99
N PRO A 205 8.85 -14.94 14.83
CA PRO A 205 7.92 -14.59 15.91
C PRO A 205 6.57 -14.04 15.41
N ALA A 206 6.53 -13.55 14.16
CA ALA A 206 5.34 -13.01 13.52
C ALA A 206 5.11 -13.64 12.14
N THR A 207 3.86 -13.96 11.82
CA THR A 207 3.48 -14.61 10.56
C THR A 207 2.91 -13.57 9.59
N ARG A 208 3.70 -13.18 8.58
CA ARG A 208 3.31 -12.18 7.58
C ARG A 208 3.22 -12.82 6.19
N LEU A 209 2.03 -13.29 5.83
CA LEU A 209 1.80 -14.00 4.56
C LEU A 209 1.48 -13.02 3.43
N SER A 210 1.92 -13.30 2.21
CA SER A 210 1.49 -12.57 1.02
C SER A 210 1.17 -13.51 -0.12
N THR A 211 -0.05 -13.42 -0.63
CA THR A 211 -0.65 -14.43 -1.50
C THR A 211 -0.68 -13.94 -2.95
N ALA A 212 -0.13 -14.75 -3.84
CA ALA A 212 -0.18 -14.58 -5.29
C ALA A 212 -1.20 -15.55 -5.90
N PHE A 213 -2.22 -15.06 -6.59
CA PHE A 213 -3.22 -15.92 -7.23
C PHE A 213 -2.87 -16.20 -8.70
N ASP A 214 -3.29 -17.36 -9.20
CA ASP A 214 -3.09 -17.72 -10.61
C ASP A 214 -3.91 -16.80 -11.54
N SER A 215 -3.54 -16.75 -12.81
CA SER A 215 -4.26 -15.90 -13.79
C SER A 215 -5.74 -16.26 -13.96
N VAL A 216 -6.16 -17.48 -13.61
CA VAL A 216 -7.56 -17.92 -13.70
C VAL A 216 -8.37 -17.25 -12.60
N THR A 217 -7.87 -17.31 -11.36
CA THR A 217 -8.43 -16.65 -10.17
C THR A 217 -8.39 -15.13 -10.32
N LEU A 218 -7.27 -14.55 -10.80
CA LEU A 218 -7.13 -13.11 -11.00
C LEU A 218 -8.21 -12.52 -11.93
N TYR A 219 -8.74 -13.32 -12.86
CA TYR A 219 -9.79 -12.92 -13.80
C TYR A 219 -11.20 -13.40 -13.38
N GLY A 220 -11.37 -13.87 -12.15
CA GLY A 220 -12.68 -14.29 -11.62
C GLY A 220 -13.23 -15.52 -12.33
N ARG A 221 -12.37 -16.41 -12.85
CA ARG A 221 -12.78 -17.62 -13.57
C ARG A 221 -12.57 -18.85 -12.71
N ASN A 222 -13.35 -19.88 -12.99
CA ASN A 222 -13.14 -21.21 -12.44
C ASN A 222 -12.10 -21.98 -13.26
N PRO A 223 -11.35 -22.93 -12.65
CA PRO A 223 -10.57 -23.90 -13.41
C PRO A 223 -11.47 -24.68 -14.36
N SER A 224 -10.95 -25.03 -15.54
CA SER A 224 -11.72 -25.69 -16.60
C SER A 224 -10.81 -26.60 -17.44
N PRO A 225 -11.31 -27.73 -17.96
CA PRO A 225 -10.55 -28.59 -18.87
C PRO A 225 -10.30 -27.94 -20.24
N ARG A 226 -10.93 -26.79 -20.52
CA ARG A 226 -10.67 -26.02 -21.75
C ARG A 226 -9.19 -25.63 -21.81
N PRO A 227 -8.47 -25.89 -22.93
CA PRO A 227 -7.04 -25.59 -23.06
C PRO A 227 -6.68 -24.14 -22.72
N ASP A 228 -7.53 -23.17 -23.08
CA ASP A 228 -7.35 -21.74 -22.80
C ASP A 228 -7.19 -21.41 -21.29
N VAL A 229 -7.78 -22.27 -20.43
CA VAL A 229 -7.81 -22.12 -18.97
C VAL A 229 -6.91 -23.17 -18.31
N TYR A 230 -7.04 -24.46 -18.68
CA TYR A 230 -6.32 -25.59 -18.08
C TYR A 230 -4.80 -25.39 -18.04
N GLY A 231 -4.23 -24.82 -19.11
CA GLY A 231 -2.80 -24.53 -19.17
C GLY A 231 -2.31 -23.58 -18.07
N LYS A 232 -3.19 -22.73 -17.54
CA LYS A 232 -2.89 -21.61 -16.63
C LYS A 232 -3.25 -21.88 -15.17
N VAL A 233 -4.07 -22.91 -14.90
CA VAL A 233 -4.49 -23.29 -13.54
C VAL A 233 -3.26 -23.60 -12.68
N GLY A 234 -3.16 -22.97 -11.51
CA GLY A 234 -2.07 -23.14 -10.55
C GLY A 234 -0.69 -22.68 -11.06
N THR A 235 -0.64 -21.94 -12.17
CA THR A 235 0.62 -21.44 -12.76
C THR A 235 0.76 -19.95 -12.46
N SER A 236 1.97 -19.55 -12.03
CA SER A 236 2.28 -18.17 -11.61
C SER A 236 1.46 -17.67 -10.41
N GLY A 237 0.85 -18.58 -9.65
CA GLY A 237 0.02 -18.27 -8.50
C GLY A 237 -0.77 -19.49 -8.02
N VAL A 238 -1.43 -19.35 -6.86
CA VAL A 238 -2.32 -20.38 -6.32
C VAL A 238 -3.69 -20.32 -6.99
N SER A 239 -4.28 -21.49 -7.29
CA SER A 239 -5.63 -21.58 -7.84
C SER A 239 -6.68 -21.64 -6.74
N ILE A 240 -7.57 -20.64 -6.66
CA ILE A 240 -8.64 -20.55 -5.66
C ILE A 240 -9.96 -20.30 -6.38
N ALA A 241 -10.89 -21.25 -6.32
CA ALA A 241 -12.19 -21.14 -6.98
C ALA A 241 -13.35 -21.12 -5.99
N THR A 242 -13.15 -21.61 -4.76
CA THR A 242 -14.20 -21.78 -3.75
C THR A 242 -13.71 -21.37 -2.36
N VAL A 243 -14.65 -21.17 -1.43
CA VAL A 243 -14.31 -20.91 -0.02
C VAL A 243 -13.56 -22.08 0.63
N ASP A 244 -13.74 -23.31 0.15
CA ASP A 244 -13.02 -24.47 0.67
C ASP A 244 -11.52 -24.39 0.35
N ASP A 245 -11.18 -23.96 -0.88
CA ASP A 245 -9.78 -23.73 -1.26
C ASP A 245 -9.14 -22.63 -0.40
N MET A 246 -9.91 -21.58 -0.08
CA MET A 246 -9.47 -20.50 0.80
C MET A 246 -9.19 -20.98 2.24
N ARG A 247 -10.03 -21.88 2.76
CA ARG A 247 -9.81 -22.51 4.07
C ARG A 247 -8.53 -23.35 4.07
N ASP A 248 -8.35 -24.18 3.04
CA ASP A 248 -7.16 -25.03 2.89
C ASP A 248 -5.87 -24.21 2.72
N LEU A 249 -5.95 -23.06 2.04
CA LEU A 249 -4.81 -22.17 1.82
C LEU A 249 -4.19 -21.66 3.13
N TYR A 250 -5.03 -21.34 4.12
CA TYR A 250 -4.58 -20.79 5.41
C TYR A 250 -4.69 -21.77 6.58
N ALA A 251 -4.91 -23.05 6.31
CA ALA A 251 -4.96 -24.08 7.33
C ALA A 251 -3.68 -24.08 8.20
N GLY A 252 -3.88 -24.15 9.52
CA GLY A 252 -2.79 -24.15 10.52
C GLY A 252 -2.25 -22.76 10.91
N PHE A 253 -2.76 -21.67 10.33
CA PHE A 253 -2.44 -20.30 10.77
C PHE A 253 -3.61 -19.69 11.54
N ASP A 254 -3.41 -19.26 12.78
CA ASP A 254 -4.43 -18.48 13.50
C ASP A 254 -4.58 -17.09 12.86
N LEU A 255 -5.66 -16.87 12.13
CA LEU A 255 -5.93 -15.64 11.39
C LEU A 255 -6.38 -14.47 12.28
N CYS A 256 -6.79 -14.75 13.52
CA CYS A 256 -7.14 -13.73 14.53
C CYS A 256 -6.00 -13.46 15.51
N SER A 257 -4.87 -14.17 15.39
CA SER A 257 -3.68 -13.91 16.19
C SER A 257 -3.20 -12.46 16.00
N PRO A 258 -2.82 -11.76 17.09
CA PRO A 258 -2.25 -10.44 16.98
C PRO A 258 -0.90 -10.43 16.28
N THR A 259 -0.25 -11.56 16.00
CA THR A 259 1.04 -11.62 15.26
C THR A 259 0.91 -12.23 13.86
N THR A 260 -0.30 -12.61 13.43
CA THR A 260 -0.57 -13.06 12.07
C THR A 260 -1.14 -11.92 11.24
N SER A 261 -0.69 -11.76 9.99
CA SER A 261 -1.34 -10.86 9.04
C SER A 261 -1.22 -11.36 7.60
N VAL A 262 -2.34 -11.38 6.89
CA VAL A 262 -2.42 -11.92 5.52
C VAL A 262 -2.60 -10.79 4.52
N SER A 263 -1.75 -10.76 3.48
CA SER A 263 -1.91 -9.89 2.32
C SER A 263 -2.35 -10.72 1.11
N MET A 264 -3.33 -10.23 0.36
CA MET A 264 -3.87 -10.89 -0.84
C MET A 264 -3.83 -9.94 -2.03
N THR A 265 -3.04 -10.28 -3.05
CA THR A 265 -2.91 -9.47 -4.27
C THR A 265 -3.93 -9.90 -5.30
N ILE A 266 -5.12 -9.32 -5.19
CA ILE A 266 -6.27 -9.55 -6.07
C ILE A 266 -6.96 -8.22 -6.35
N ASN A 267 -7.48 -8.03 -7.57
CA ASN A 267 -8.08 -6.76 -8.00
C ASN A 267 -9.51 -6.96 -8.54
N GLY A 268 -9.67 -7.41 -9.78
CA GLY A 268 -10.99 -7.58 -10.42
C GLY A 268 -12.03 -8.29 -9.55
N PRO A 269 -11.80 -9.54 -9.12
CA PRO A 269 -12.70 -10.27 -8.24
C PRO A 269 -12.37 -10.12 -6.75
N ALA A 270 -11.65 -9.05 -6.35
CA ALA A 270 -11.26 -8.82 -4.97
C ALA A 270 -12.42 -8.87 -3.96
N PRO A 271 -13.62 -8.32 -4.23
CA PRO A 271 -14.74 -8.44 -3.31
C PRO A 271 -15.13 -9.89 -3.00
N ALA A 272 -15.14 -10.77 -4.01
CA ALA A 272 -15.49 -12.18 -3.82
C ALA A 272 -14.40 -12.93 -3.04
N ILE A 273 -13.12 -12.72 -3.39
CA ILE A 273 -11.98 -13.32 -2.68
C ILE A 273 -11.90 -12.83 -1.23
N LEU A 274 -12.16 -11.56 -0.98
CA LEU A 274 -12.23 -11.00 0.38
C LEU A 274 -13.37 -11.64 1.19
N ALA A 275 -14.55 -11.81 0.59
CA ALA A 275 -15.66 -12.49 1.26
C ALA A 275 -15.33 -13.97 1.57
N MET A 276 -14.64 -14.68 0.67
CA MET A 276 -14.13 -16.03 0.94
C MET A 276 -13.16 -16.04 2.12
N PHE A 277 -12.22 -15.08 2.17
CA PHE A 277 -11.27 -14.96 3.27
C PHE A 277 -11.95 -14.66 4.60
N MET A 278 -12.87 -13.70 4.65
CA MET A 278 -13.61 -13.36 5.87
C MET A 278 -14.43 -14.55 6.38
N ASN A 279 -15.04 -15.34 5.49
CA ASN A 279 -15.70 -16.59 5.88
C ASN A 279 -14.70 -17.62 6.43
N ALA A 280 -13.54 -17.80 5.81
CA ALA A 280 -12.51 -18.71 6.33
C ALA A 280 -12.02 -18.31 7.74
N VAL A 281 -11.92 -17.00 8.02
CA VAL A 281 -11.59 -16.46 9.35
C VAL A 281 -12.69 -16.79 10.36
N ILE A 282 -13.95 -16.54 10.01
CA ILE A 282 -15.10 -16.81 10.90
C ILE A 282 -15.22 -18.31 11.18
N ASP A 283 -15.13 -19.14 10.15
CA ASP A 283 -15.22 -20.60 10.26
C ASP A 283 -14.11 -21.18 11.13
N GLN A 284 -12.90 -20.63 11.04
CA GLN A 284 -11.78 -21.02 11.90
C GLN A 284 -12.10 -20.77 13.38
N GLN A 285 -12.65 -19.61 13.72
CA GLN A 285 -12.97 -19.28 15.12
C GLN A 285 -14.17 -20.09 15.63
N ILE A 286 -15.16 -20.37 14.78
CA ILE A 286 -16.27 -21.28 15.10
C ILE A 286 -15.77 -22.71 15.35
N SER A 287 -14.86 -23.19 14.51
CA SER A 287 -14.27 -24.53 14.64
C SER A 287 -13.42 -24.62 15.92
N SER A 288 -12.61 -23.60 16.20
CA SER A 288 -11.82 -23.51 17.42
C SER A 288 -12.69 -23.51 18.68
N PHE A 289 -13.80 -22.76 18.68
CA PHE A 289 -14.78 -22.82 19.76
C PHE A 289 -15.33 -24.23 19.94
N ALA A 290 -15.71 -24.90 18.85
CA ALA A 290 -16.30 -26.23 18.93
C ALA A 290 -15.32 -27.30 19.45
N GLU A 291 -14.05 -27.17 19.12
CA GLU A 291 -12.98 -28.02 19.64
C GLU A 291 -12.72 -27.79 21.14
N VAL A 292 -12.67 -26.52 21.57
CA VAL A 292 -12.42 -26.16 22.97
C VAL A 292 -13.59 -26.52 23.88
N GLU A 293 -14.82 -26.20 23.46
CA GLU A 293 -16.04 -26.40 24.27
C GLU A 293 -16.66 -27.79 24.08
N GLY A 294 -16.19 -28.58 23.11
CA GLY A 294 -16.71 -29.91 22.80
C GLY A 294 -18.14 -29.93 22.27
N ARG A 295 -18.66 -28.78 21.81
CA ARG A 295 -20.02 -28.61 21.26
C ARG A 295 -20.05 -27.51 20.19
N LYS A 296 -21.06 -27.52 19.32
CA LYS A 296 -21.27 -26.41 18.40
C LYS A 296 -21.74 -25.15 19.16
N PRO A 297 -21.35 -23.94 18.71
CA PRO A 297 -21.87 -22.70 19.28
C PRO A 297 -23.37 -22.56 18.98
N GLU A 298 -24.09 -21.96 19.92
CA GLU A 298 -25.47 -21.49 19.72
C GLU A 298 -25.51 -20.23 18.86
N ALA A 299 -26.69 -19.84 18.36
CA ALA A 299 -26.82 -18.71 17.44
C ALA A 299 -26.23 -17.40 18.01
N HIS A 300 -26.51 -17.08 19.28
CA HIS A 300 -25.97 -15.88 19.92
C HIS A 300 -24.44 -15.94 20.11
N GLU A 301 -23.86 -17.13 20.29
CA GLU A 301 -22.40 -17.31 20.38
C GLU A 301 -21.74 -17.14 19.02
N VAL A 302 -22.38 -17.61 17.94
CA VAL A 302 -21.90 -17.38 16.56
C VAL A 302 -21.80 -15.90 16.25
N GLU A 303 -22.79 -15.09 16.66
CA GLU A 303 -22.77 -13.63 16.47
C GLU A 303 -21.58 -12.98 17.19
N VAL A 304 -21.34 -13.35 18.46
CA VAL A 304 -20.21 -12.84 19.24
C VAL A 304 -18.87 -13.28 18.66
N ILE A 305 -18.74 -14.55 18.27
CA ILE A 305 -17.52 -15.09 17.63
C ILE A 305 -17.23 -14.34 16.33
N THR A 306 -18.26 -14.14 15.50
CA THR A 306 -18.15 -13.45 14.21
C THR A 306 -17.71 -12.00 14.40
N SER A 307 -18.39 -11.24 15.27
CA SER A 307 -18.04 -9.85 15.54
C SER A 307 -16.60 -9.73 16.06
N ARG A 308 -16.19 -10.60 17.00
CA ARG A 308 -14.82 -10.62 17.49
C ARG A 308 -13.82 -10.93 16.38
N ALA A 309 -14.07 -11.96 15.57
CA ALA A 309 -13.18 -12.38 14.51
C ALA A 309 -12.92 -11.23 13.50
N LEU A 310 -13.99 -10.56 13.06
CA LEU A 310 -13.96 -9.41 12.16
C LEU A 310 -13.24 -8.19 12.76
N ALA A 311 -13.41 -7.92 14.06
CA ALA A 311 -12.70 -6.84 14.74
C ALA A 311 -11.20 -7.14 14.93
N THR A 312 -10.81 -8.42 15.04
CA THR A 312 -9.42 -8.82 15.31
C THR A 312 -8.59 -9.15 14.08
N VAL A 313 -9.21 -9.60 12.98
CA VAL A 313 -8.49 -10.06 11.79
C VAL A 313 -7.55 -8.99 11.24
N ARG A 314 -6.30 -9.37 10.97
CA ARG A 314 -5.27 -8.47 10.43
C ARG A 314 -4.93 -8.86 9.00
N GLY A 315 -4.95 -7.89 8.10
CA GLY A 315 -4.54 -8.16 6.72
C GLY A 315 -4.76 -7.02 5.75
N THR A 316 -4.56 -7.32 4.48
CA THR A 316 -4.70 -6.37 3.37
C THR A 316 -5.24 -7.11 2.16
N VAL A 317 -6.23 -6.52 1.50
CA VAL A 317 -6.57 -6.88 0.11
C VAL A 317 -6.07 -5.75 -0.80
N GLN A 318 -5.52 -6.09 -1.97
CA GLN A 318 -4.98 -5.06 -2.86
C GLN A 318 -6.10 -4.19 -3.45
N ALA A 319 -6.99 -4.79 -4.24
CA ALA A 319 -8.27 -4.22 -4.66
C ALA A 319 -8.22 -2.79 -5.23
N ASP A 320 -7.09 -2.38 -5.81
CA ASP A 320 -6.96 -1.06 -6.43
C ASP A 320 -7.30 -1.16 -7.91
N ILE A 321 -8.52 -0.76 -8.24
CA ILE A 321 -9.09 -0.82 -9.58
C ILE A 321 -8.56 0.30 -10.48
N LEU A 322 -8.21 1.45 -9.92
CA LEU A 322 -7.73 2.59 -10.72
C LEU A 322 -6.40 2.24 -11.40
N LYS A 323 -5.49 1.54 -10.71
CA LYS A 323 -4.25 1.05 -11.33
C LYS A 323 -4.47 -0.03 -12.39
N GLU A 324 -5.58 -0.75 -12.36
CA GLU A 324 -5.86 -1.82 -13.32
C GLU A 324 -6.09 -1.27 -14.72
N ASP A 325 -6.84 -0.18 -14.83
CA ASP A 325 -7.04 0.52 -16.09
C ASP A 325 -5.74 1.22 -16.56
N GLN A 326 -4.98 1.77 -15.62
CA GLN A 326 -3.78 2.55 -15.92
C GLN A 326 -2.57 1.70 -16.32
N GLY A 327 -2.28 0.61 -15.61
CA GLY A 327 -1.02 -0.14 -15.74
C GLY A 327 -1.12 -1.67 -15.78
N GLN A 328 -1.99 -2.30 -14.98
CA GLN A 328 -1.94 -3.77 -14.79
C GLN A 328 -2.85 -4.59 -15.73
N ASN A 329 -3.91 -3.99 -16.27
CA ASN A 329 -4.84 -4.59 -17.23
C ASN A 329 -5.57 -5.87 -16.77
N THR A 330 -5.91 -6.00 -15.48
CA THR A 330 -6.74 -7.12 -14.96
C THR A 330 -8.17 -6.70 -14.56
N CYS A 331 -8.64 -5.53 -15.01
CA CYS A 331 -10.06 -5.16 -14.91
C CYS A 331 -10.96 -6.18 -15.62
N ILE A 332 -11.93 -6.73 -14.88
CA ILE A 332 -12.96 -7.62 -15.44
C ILE A 332 -14.36 -6.98 -15.48
N PHE A 333 -14.64 -6.04 -14.57
CA PHE A 333 -15.89 -5.28 -14.54
C PHE A 333 -15.66 -3.83 -15.00
N SER A 334 -16.74 -3.09 -15.24
CA SER A 334 -16.63 -1.64 -15.47
C SER A 334 -15.97 -0.94 -14.28
N THR A 335 -15.22 0.14 -14.55
CA THR A 335 -14.51 0.91 -13.51
C THR A 335 -15.50 1.46 -12.48
N GLU A 336 -16.65 1.98 -12.93
CA GLU A 336 -17.69 2.51 -12.05
C GLU A 336 -18.27 1.43 -11.11
N PHE A 337 -18.62 0.26 -11.65
CA PHE A 337 -19.14 -0.85 -10.84
C PHE A 337 -18.11 -1.33 -9.82
N SER A 338 -16.85 -1.42 -10.24
CA SER A 338 -15.76 -1.86 -9.37
C SER A 338 -15.51 -0.85 -8.23
N LEU A 339 -15.52 0.45 -8.52
CA LEU A 339 -15.41 1.50 -7.49
C LEU A 339 -16.59 1.50 -6.52
N ARG A 340 -17.81 1.22 -7.01
CA ARG A 340 -18.97 0.98 -6.15
C ARG A 340 -18.73 -0.20 -5.21
N CYS A 341 -18.29 -1.35 -5.73
CA CYS A 341 -17.98 -2.52 -4.90
C CYS A 341 -16.90 -2.24 -3.85
N MET A 342 -15.89 -1.43 -4.17
CA MET A 342 -14.88 -1.00 -3.19
C MET A 342 -15.47 -0.13 -2.08
N ALA A 343 -16.37 0.78 -2.43
CA ALA A 343 -17.09 1.57 -1.46
C ALA A 343 -18.06 0.72 -0.62
N ASP A 344 -18.73 -0.30 -1.20
CA ASP A 344 -19.57 -1.26 -0.46
C ASP A 344 -18.75 -2.03 0.58
N ILE A 345 -17.52 -2.47 0.24
CA ILE A 345 -16.60 -3.13 1.19
C ILE A 345 -16.28 -2.19 2.35
N GLN A 346 -15.91 -0.94 2.05
CA GLN A 346 -15.51 0.01 3.08
C GLN A 346 -16.68 0.39 4.01
N GLU A 347 -17.88 0.55 3.47
CA GLU A 347 -19.10 0.77 4.24
C GLU A 347 -19.37 -0.38 5.21
N TRP A 348 -19.29 -1.62 4.70
CA TRP A 348 -19.49 -2.83 5.50
C TRP A 348 -18.42 -2.97 6.59
N PHE A 349 -17.16 -2.62 6.28
CA PHE A 349 -16.06 -2.61 7.25
C PHE A 349 -16.33 -1.65 8.41
N ILE A 350 -16.89 -0.48 8.15
CA ILE A 350 -17.24 0.50 9.18
C ILE A 350 -18.35 -0.04 10.07
N GLU A 351 -19.43 -0.55 9.46
CA GLU A 351 -20.58 -1.11 10.18
C GLU A 351 -20.21 -2.30 11.08
N HIS A 352 -19.27 -3.14 10.64
CA HIS A 352 -18.85 -4.35 11.36
C HIS A 352 -17.54 -4.17 12.15
N GLU A 353 -17.09 -2.92 12.35
CA GLU A 353 -15.88 -2.56 13.09
C GLU A 353 -14.58 -3.28 12.64
N VAL A 354 -14.44 -3.54 11.34
CA VAL A 354 -13.23 -4.14 10.74
C VAL A 354 -12.10 -3.10 10.67
N ARG A 355 -11.41 -2.91 11.80
CA ARG A 355 -10.41 -1.83 11.99
C ARG A 355 -8.96 -2.24 11.74
N ASN A 356 -8.71 -3.53 11.59
CA ASN A 356 -7.38 -4.13 11.50
C ASN A 356 -7.06 -4.70 10.11
N PHE A 357 -8.00 -4.59 9.17
CA PHE A 357 -7.85 -5.03 7.79
C PHE A 357 -7.87 -3.82 6.84
N TYR A 358 -6.89 -3.73 5.95
CA TYR A 358 -6.84 -2.69 4.91
C TYR A 358 -7.73 -3.12 3.73
N SER A 359 -8.79 -2.35 3.48
CA SER A 359 -9.79 -2.62 2.42
C SER A 359 -9.25 -2.36 1.01
N VAL A 360 -8.21 -1.54 0.89
CA VAL A 360 -7.52 -1.25 -0.37
C VAL A 360 -6.04 -0.99 -0.11
N SER A 361 -5.19 -1.51 -0.99
CA SER A 361 -3.77 -1.17 -1.10
C SER A 361 -3.52 -0.43 -2.39
N ILE A 362 -3.60 0.90 -2.33
CA ILE A 362 -3.42 1.84 -3.44
C ILE A 362 -1.99 1.69 -3.98
N SER A 363 -1.84 1.26 -5.24
CA SER A 363 -0.59 0.67 -5.70
C SER A 363 -0.01 1.34 -6.95
N GLY A 364 1.25 1.75 -6.81
CA GLY A 364 2.12 2.23 -7.89
C GLY A 364 3.05 1.18 -8.45
N TYR A 365 3.24 0.04 -7.75
CA TYR A 365 4.17 -1.01 -8.18
C TYR A 365 3.95 -1.40 -9.65
N HIS A 366 2.73 -1.76 -10.01
CA HIS A 366 2.38 -2.21 -11.36
C HIS A 366 2.46 -1.09 -12.40
N ILE A 367 2.23 0.17 -11.98
CA ILE A 367 2.38 1.35 -12.84
C ILE A 367 3.86 1.53 -13.22
N ALA A 368 4.77 1.37 -12.25
CA ALA A 368 6.20 1.42 -12.48
C ALA A 368 6.71 0.24 -13.32
N GLU A 369 6.29 -0.99 -12.98
CA GLU A 369 6.69 -2.19 -13.72
C GLU A 369 6.22 -2.14 -15.19
N ALA A 370 5.13 -1.44 -15.49
CA ALA A 370 4.64 -1.25 -16.86
C ALA A 370 5.48 -0.24 -17.68
N GLY A 371 6.18 0.69 -17.04
CA GLY A 371 6.67 1.85 -17.79
C GLY A 371 7.14 3.03 -16.96
N ALA A 372 6.40 3.32 -15.89
CA ALA A 372 6.46 4.63 -15.28
C ALA A 372 7.79 4.88 -14.55
N ASN A 373 8.31 6.09 -14.73
CA ASN A 373 9.39 6.60 -13.89
C ASN A 373 8.88 6.85 -12.44
N PRO A 374 9.79 7.05 -11.45
CA PRO A 374 9.38 7.25 -10.05
C PRO A 374 8.43 8.44 -9.82
N ILE A 375 8.53 9.52 -10.60
CA ILE A 375 7.65 10.69 -10.48
C ILE A 375 6.22 10.29 -10.87
N SER A 376 6.04 9.71 -12.06
CA SER A 376 4.74 9.30 -12.59
C SER A 376 4.11 8.20 -11.73
N GLN A 377 4.91 7.23 -11.26
CA GLN A 377 4.47 6.23 -10.29
C GLN A 377 3.87 6.91 -9.05
N LEU A 378 4.66 7.78 -8.39
CA LEU A 378 4.24 8.38 -7.13
C LEU A 378 3.00 9.27 -7.31
N ALA A 379 3.00 10.11 -8.35
CA ALA A 379 1.90 11.00 -8.65
C ALA A 379 0.59 10.23 -8.95
N PHE A 380 0.62 9.23 -9.84
CA PHE A 380 -0.58 8.48 -10.17
C PHE A 380 -1.10 7.68 -8.96
N THR A 381 -0.21 7.14 -8.14
CA THR A 381 -0.60 6.37 -6.96
C THR A 381 -1.27 7.26 -5.91
N LEU A 382 -0.69 8.41 -5.58
CA LEU A 382 -1.30 9.33 -4.62
C LEU A 382 -2.60 9.93 -5.18
N ALA A 383 -2.65 10.23 -6.47
CA ALA A 383 -3.86 10.71 -7.13
C ALA A 383 -5.00 9.66 -7.06
N ASN A 384 -4.68 8.38 -7.30
CA ASN A 384 -5.63 7.28 -7.12
C ASN A 384 -6.11 7.20 -5.67
N GLY A 385 -5.19 7.34 -4.70
CA GLY A 385 -5.53 7.36 -3.27
C GLY A 385 -6.50 8.47 -2.90
N PHE A 386 -6.24 9.70 -3.33
CA PHE A 386 -7.17 10.81 -3.12
C PHE A 386 -8.50 10.62 -3.87
N THR A 387 -8.51 9.90 -4.99
CA THR A 387 -9.76 9.55 -5.68
C THR A 387 -10.64 8.63 -4.84
N TYR A 388 -10.06 7.62 -4.16
CA TYR A 388 -10.80 6.80 -3.20
C TYR A 388 -11.31 7.63 -2.02
N VAL A 389 -10.50 8.57 -1.51
CA VAL A 389 -10.92 9.49 -0.45
C VAL A 389 -12.16 10.28 -0.88
N GLU A 390 -12.12 10.92 -2.06
CA GLU A 390 -13.27 11.66 -2.58
C GLU A 390 -14.48 10.76 -2.83
N ALA A 391 -14.29 9.54 -3.33
CA ALA A 391 -15.37 8.60 -3.59
C ALA A 391 -16.07 8.15 -2.28
N TYR A 392 -15.31 7.90 -1.22
CA TYR A 392 -15.87 7.50 0.08
C TYR A 392 -16.53 8.66 0.81
N LEU A 393 -15.98 9.87 0.71
CA LEU A 393 -16.62 11.10 1.21
C LEU A 393 -17.94 11.39 0.47
N ALA A 394 -17.97 11.20 -0.86
CA ALA A 394 -19.18 11.37 -1.65
C ALA A 394 -20.30 10.39 -1.27
N ARG A 395 -19.92 9.25 -0.69
CA ARG A 395 -20.85 8.25 -0.15
C ARG A 395 -21.27 8.53 1.30
N GLY A 396 -20.77 9.60 1.92
CA GLY A 396 -21.16 10.03 3.26
C GLY A 396 -20.37 9.38 4.39
N MET A 397 -19.26 8.70 4.10
CA MET A 397 -18.37 8.15 5.14
C MET A 397 -17.51 9.27 5.73
N ALA A 398 -17.29 9.26 7.06
CA ALA A 398 -16.38 10.22 7.67
C ALA A 398 -14.91 9.85 7.37
N ILE A 399 -14.06 10.88 7.17
CA ILE A 399 -12.65 10.68 6.78
C ILE A 399 -11.88 9.78 7.74
N ASP A 400 -12.13 9.91 9.05
CA ASP A 400 -11.43 9.17 10.09
C ASP A 400 -11.87 7.70 10.20
N ASP A 401 -13.01 7.34 9.61
CA ASP A 401 -13.53 5.97 9.65
C ASP A 401 -12.87 5.06 8.61
N PHE A 402 -12.37 5.61 7.50
CA PHE A 402 -11.77 4.83 6.41
C PHE A 402 -10.31 5.16 6.12
N ALA A 403 -9.85 6.41 6.29
CA ALA A 403 -8.48 6.78 5.92
C ALA A 403 -7.41 5.95 6.65
N PRO A 404 -7.57 5.59 7.95
CA PRO A 404 -6.64 4.68 8.62
C PRO A 404 -6.54 3.26 8.05
N ASN A 405 -7.54 2.84 7.26
CA ASN A 405 -7.64 1.54 6.59
C ASN A 405 -7.15 1.59 5.13
N LEU A 406 -6.62 2.73 4.68
CA LEU A 406 -5.92 2.83 3.40
C LEU A 406 -4.45 2.41 3.57
N SER A 407 -4.00 1.49 2.72
CA SER A 407 -2.58 1.12 2.59
C SER A 407 -2.06 1.56 1.23
N PHE A 408 -0.75 1.76 1.12
CA PHE A 408 -0.08 2.09 -0.13
C PHE A 408 0.93 1.01 -0.52
N PHE A 409 1.23 0.92 -1.82
CA PHE A 409 2.20 -0.05 -2.33
C PHE A 409 3.03 0.51 -3.49
N PHE A 410 4.34 0.67 -3.28
CA PHE A 410 5.28 1.22 -4.26
C PHE A 410 6.30 0.17 -4.77
N SER A 411 6.83 0.40 -5.96
CA SER A 411 8.06 -0.22 -6.49
C SER A 411 9.27 0.62 -6.07
N ASN A 412 10.41 -0.04 -5.83
CA ASN A 412 11.70 0.62 -5.64
C ASN A 412 12.69 0.18 -6.72
N GLY A 413 13.10 1.11 -7.57
CA GLY A 413 14.03 0.89 -8.67
C GLY A 413 15.42 1.49 -8.43
N MET A 414 16.14 1.79 -9.52
CA MET A 414 17.54 2.25 -9.47
C MET A 414 17.72 3.77 -9.63
N ASP A 415 16.69 4.49 -10.08
CA ASP A 415 16.69 5.95 -10.20
C ASP A 415 16.81 6.65 -8.84
N ALA A 416 17.34 7.87 -8.83
CA ALA A 416 17.71 8.57 -7.60
C ALA A 416 16.50 8.88 -6.70
N GLU A 417 15.36 9.20 -7.31
CA GLU A 417 14.10 9.57 -6.67
C GLU A 417 13.54 8.46 -5.78
N TYR A 418 13.89 7.19 -6.05
CA TYR A 418 13.52 6.06 -5.18
C TYR A 418 14.12 6.16 -3.77
N THR A 419 15.16 6.97 -3.57
CA THR A 419 15.72 7.26 -2.24
C THR A 419 14.74 8.04 -1.36
N VAL A 420 13.83 8.82 -1.95
CA VAL A 420 12.95 9.77 -1.24
C VAL A 420 11.46 9.57 -1.52
N LEU A 421 11.09 8.54 -2.28
CA LEU A 421 9.72 8.30 -2.73
C LEU A 421 8.74 8.16 -1.56
N GLY A 422 9.09 7.38 -0.54
CA GLY A 422 8.24 7.12 0.62
C GLY A 422 8.07 8.34 1.51
N ARG A 423 9.15 9.09 1.78
CA ARG A 423 9.08 10.34 2.55
C ARG A 423 8.28 11.44 1.88
N VAL A 424 8.38 11.58 0.55
CA VAL A 424 7.53 12.51 -0.22
C VAL A 424 6.06 12.07 -0.14
N ALA A 425 5.79 10.77 -0.30
CA ALA A 425 4.43 10.24 -0.17
C ALA A 425 3.80 10.57 1.20
N ARG A 426 4.55 10.33 2.29
CA ARG A 426 4.11 10.62 3.67
C ARG A 426 3.83 12.11 3.86
N ARG A 427 4.74 12.98 3.41
CA ARG A 427 4.62 14.44 3.60
C ARG A 427 3.40 15.02 2.87
N ILE A 428 3.23 14.69 1.58
CA ILE A 428 2.07 15.12 0.79
C ILE A 428 0.78 14.65 1.45
N TRP A 429 0.70 13.36 1.80
CA TRP A 429 -0.50 12.77 2.40
C TRP A 429 -0.85 13.40 3.75
N ALA A 430 0.13 13.57 4.65
CA ALA A 430 -0.08 14.12 5.97
C ALA A 430 -0.61 15.56 5.90
N ILE A 431 0.03 16.41 5.07
CA ILE A 431 -0.39 17.79 4.88
C ILE A 431 -1.79 17.85 4.28
N ALA A 432 -2.07 17.08 3.23
CA ALA A 432 -3.39 17.05 2.61
C ALA A 432 -4.48 16.57 3.60
N MET A 433 -4.24 15.47 4.31
CA MET A 433 -5.18 14.93 5.28
C MET A 433 -5.51 15.92 6.40
N ARG A 434 -4.51 16.65 6.90
CA ARG A 434 -4.72 17.65 7.96
C ARG A 434 -5.37 18.93 7.42
N ASP A 435 -4.77 19.55 6.40
CA ASP A 435 -5.10 20.92 5.99
C ASP A 435 -6.29 20.97 5.03
N LYS A 436 -6.43 19.96 4.16
CA LYS A 436 -7.53 19.89 3.19
C LYS A 436 -8.74 19.14 3.74
N TYR A 437 -8.51 18.01 4.40
CA TYR A 437 -9.58 17.11 4.83
C TYR A 437 -9.92 17.20 6.32
N GLY A 438 -9.13 17.91 7.14
CA GLY A 438 -9.39 18.07 8.57
C GLY A 438 -9.31 16.76 9.37
N ALA A 439 -8.56 15.77 8.88
CA ALA A 439 -8.51 14.43 9.43
C ALA A 439 -7.62 14.34 10.68
N SER A 440 -7.89 13.35 11.52
CA SER A 440 -7.11 13.07 12.74
C SER A 440 -5.66 12.62 12.45
N ASP A 441 -4.80 12.66 13.48
CA ASP A 441 -3.42 12.16 13.43
C ASP A 441 -3.29 10.74 12.84
N ARG A 442 -4.24 9.86 13.11
CA ARG A 442 -4.19 8.48 12.61
C ARG A 442 -4.43 8.41 11.10
N ALA A 443 -5.30 9.25 10.56
CA ALA A 443 -5.60 9.33 9.12
C ALA A 443 -4.46 9.98 8.32
N GLN A 444 -3.67 10.85 8.96
CA GLN A 444 -2.51 11.51 8.35
C GLN A 444 -1.31 10.55 8.14
N LYS A 445 -1.31 9.36 8.76
CA LYS A 445 -0.20 8.41 8.73
C LYS A 445 -0.29 7.48 7.52
N LEU A 446 0.32 7.88 6.40
CA LEU A 446 0.47 7.03 5.22
C LEU A 446 1.40 5.86 5.53
N LYS A 447 0.87 4.65 5.50
CA LYS A 447 1.63 3.40 5.64
C LYS A 447 1.76 2.76 4.27
N TYR A 448 2.96 2.28 3.94
CA TYR A 448 3.18 1.62 2.66
C TYR A 448 3.99 0.33 2.77
N HIS A 449 3.66 -0.59 1.87
CA HIS A 449 4.52 -1.68 1.46
C HIS A 449 5.39 -1.22 0.28
N VAL A 450 6.60 -1.76 0.19
CA VAL A 450 7.47 -1.54 -0.96
C VAL A 450 8.02 -2.87 -1.46
N GLN A 451 8.09 -3.01 -2.77
CA GLN A 451 8.69 -4.17 -3.43
C GLN A 451 9.83 -3.69 -4.33
N THR A 452 10.95 -4.40 -4.30
CA THR A 452 12.06 -4.17 -5.24
C THR A 452 11.58 -4.35 -6.69
N SER A 453 12.09 -3.57 -7.64
CA SER A 453 11.57 -3.58 -9.02
C SER A 453 11.93 -4.86 -9.76
N GLY A 454 10.92 -5.59 -10.25
CA GLY A 454 11.11 -6.77 -11.10
C GLY A 454 11.72 -6.42 -12.47
N ARG A 455 11.34 -5.28 -13.04
CA ARG A 455 11.84 -4.76 -14.32
C ARG A 455 13.33 -4.44 -14.32
N SER A 456 13.88 -4.13 -13.14
CA SER A 456 15.31 -3.91 -12.96
C SER A 456 16.13 -5.21 -12.98
N LEU A 457 15.48 -6.37 -12.88
CA LEU A 457 16.12 -7.68 -12.86
C LEU A 457 16.12 -8.30 -14.26
N HIS A 458 17.19 -9.01 -14.59
CA HIS A 458 17.42 -9.48 -15.96
C HIS A 458 17.70 -10.98 -16.03
N ALA A 459 17.35 -11.59 -17.16
CA ALA A 459 17.57 -13.01 -17.40
C ALA A 459 19.05 -13.33 -17.71
N GLN A 460 19.80 -12.38 -18.27
CA GLN A 460 21.25 -12.49 -18.42
C GLN A 460 21.94 -12.10 -17.12
N GLU A 461 23.00 -12.82 -16.76
CA GLU A 461 23.79 -12.57 -15.54
C GLU A 461 22.90 -12.43 -14.30
N MET A 462 22.00 -13.39 -14.08
CA MET A 462 20.98 -13.33 -13.01
C MET A 462 21.59 -13.12 -11.62
N ASP A 463 22.82 -13.56 -11.37
CA ASP A 463 23.49 -13.32 -10.07
C ASP A 463 23.69 -11.82 -9.77
N PHE A 464 23.72 -10.95 -10.78
CA PHE A 464 23.77 -9.50 -10.58
C PHE A 464 22.46 -8.92 -10.02
N ASN A 465 21.36 -9.68 -10.09
CA ASN A 465 20.05 -9.24 -9.59
C ASN A 465 20.03 -9.13 -8.06
N ASP A 466 20.77 -9.96 -7.33
CA ASP A 466 20.89 -9.82 -5.87
C ASP A 466 21.53 -8.48 -5.48
N ILE A 467 22.48 -7.99 -6.28
CA ILE A 467 23.14 -6.70 -6.04
C ILE A 467 22.13 -5.56 -6.20
N ARG A 468 21.35 -5.57 -7.29
CA ARG A 468 20.30 -4.57 -7.54
C ARG A 468 19.25 -4.58 -6.43
N THR A 469 18.77 -5.77 -6.07
CA THR A 469 17.77 -5.99 -5.03
C THR A 469 18.28 -5.52 -3.67
N THR A 470 19.55 -5.73 -3.35
CA THR A 470 20.18 -5.25 -2.11
C THR A 470 20.16 -3.73 -2.00
N LEU A 471 20.52 -3.02 -3.09
CA LEU A 471 20.51 -1.55 -3.11
C LEU A 471 19.09 -0.99 -2.97
N GLN A 472 18.12 -1.61 -3.66
CA GLN A 472 16.71 -1.22 -3.59
C GLN A 472 16.12 -1.45 -2.19
N ALA A 473 16.45 -2.59 -1.56
CA ALA A 473 16.06 -2.90 -0.19
C ALA A 473 16.67 -1.92 0.82
N LEU A 474 17.92 -1.52 0.63
CA LEU A 474 18.60 -0.55 1.48
C LEU A 474 17.90 0.81 1.44
N CYS A 475 17.59 1.33 0.25
CA CYS A 475 16.85 2.58 0.09
C CYS A 475 15.48 2.52 0.77
N ALA A 476 14.74 1.42 0.58
CA ALA A 476 13.44 1.20 1.20
C ALA A 476 13.50 1.22 2.75
N LEU A 477 14.51 0.57 3.34
CA LEU A 477 14.65 0.48 4.79
C LEU A 477 15.20 1.76 5.42
N TYR A 478 16.06 2.49 4.71
CA TYR A 478 16.53 3.82 5.09
C TYR A 478 15.42 4.85 5.09
N ASP A 479 14.49 4.77 4.12
CA ASP A 479 13.30 5.63 4.06
C ASP A 479 12.14 5.11 4.93
N ASN A 480 12.43 4.21 5.87
CA ASN A 480 11.53 3.75 6.93
C ASN A 480 10.21 3.13 6.41
N ALA A 481 10.30 2.29 5.37
CA ALA A 481 9.15 1.53 4.86
C ALA A 481 8.50 0.63 5.92
N ASN A 482 7.17 0.49 5.89
CA ASN A 482 6.43 -0.30 6.90
C ASN A 482 6.45 -1.80 6.61
N SER A 483 6.68 -2.18 5.35
CA SER A 483 6.82 -3.57 4.93
C SER A 483 7.61 -3.65 3.63
N LEU A 484 8.44 -4.68 3.47
CA LEU A 484 9.32 -4.87 2.32
C LEU A 484 9.18 -6.27 1.72
N HIS A 485 9.08 -6.33 0.39
CA HIS A 485 9.32 -7.52 -0.42
C HIS A 485 10.62 -7.35 -1.20
N THR A 486 11.46 -8.39 -1.16
CA THR A 486 12.69 -8.50 -1.95
C THR A 486 12.49 -9.59 -2.99
N ASN A 487 12.62 -9.23 -4.26
CA ASN A 487 12.55 -10.17 -5.37
C ASN A 487 13.73 -11.14 -5.30
N ALA A 488 13.58 -12.28 -5.96
CA ALA A 488 14.63 -13.27 -6.02
C ALA A 488 15.51 -13.08 -7.27
N PHE A 489 16.73 -13.61 -7.26
CA PHE A 489 17.68 -13.36 -8.36
C PHE A 489 17.20 -13.93 -9.71
N ASP A 490 16.34 -14.96 -9.70
CA ASP A 490 15.75 -15.65 -10.84
C ASP A 490 14.39 -15.10 -11.29
N GLU A 491 13.96 -13.93 -10.77
CA GLU A 491 12.68 -13.25 -11.06
C GLU A 491 12.35 -13.17 -12.54
N ALA A 492 13.35 -12.89 -13.39
CA ALA A 492 13.17 -12.73 -14.83
C ALA A 492 12.83 -14.03 -15.58
N VAL A 493 12.90 -15.19 -14.91
CA VAL A 493 12.72 -16.53 -15.52
C VAL A 493 11.58 -17.31 -14.91
N THR A 494 11.49 -17.39 -13.58
CA THR A 494 10.51 -18.27 -12.91
C THR A 494 10.16 -17.80 -11.50
N THR A 495 9.10 -18.38 -10.93
CA THR A 495 8.74 -18.14 -9.53
C THR A 495 9.83 -18.69 -8.60
N PRO A 496 10.19 -18.01 -7.50
CA PRO A 496 11.36 -18.36 -6.70
C PRO A 496 11.32 -19.77 -6.09
N SER A 497 12.38 -20.54 -6.34
CA SER A 497 12.65 -21.82 -5.64
C SER A 497 12.88 -21.63 -4.13
N GLU A 498 13.01 -22.72 -3.38
CA GLU A 498 13.36 -22.65 -1.96
C GLU A 498 14.74 -21.99 -1.73
N GLN A 499 15.72 -22.27 -2.58
CA GLN A 499 17.04 -21.65 -2.48
C GLN A 499 17.00 -20.17 -2.87
N SER A 500 16.25 -19.84 -3.92
CA SER A 500 16.18 -18.46 -4.42
C SER A 500 15.50 -17.52 -3.41
N VAL A 501 14.38 -17.96 -2.81
CA VAL A 501 13.69 -17.15 -1.79
C VAL A 501 14.55 -16.94 -0.54
N ARG A 502 15.41 -17.90 -0.19
CA ARG A 502 16.33 -17.77 0.96
C ARG A 502 17.36 -16.67 0.71
N ARG A 503 17.88 -16.53 -0.52
CA ARG A 503 18.77 -15.41 -0.90
C ARG A 503 18.03 -14.08 -0.75
N ALA A 504 16.82 -13.99 -1.30
CA ALA A 504 16.00 -12.79 -1.21
C ALA A 504 15.71 -12.39 0.25
N LEU A 505 15.29 -13.33 1.09
CA LEU A 505 15.07 -13.09 2.53
C LEU A 505 16.35 -12.68 3.26
N ALA A 506 17.48 -13.29 2.93
CA ALA A 506 18.77 -12.96 3.55
C ALA A 506 19.18 -11.51 3.32
N ILE A 507 18.82 -10.89 2.18
CA ILE A 507 19.06 -9.46 1.93
C ILE A 507 18.45 -8.60 3.04
N GLN A 508 17.18 -8.84 3.37
CA GLN A 508 16.50 -8.07 4.44
C GLN A 508 17.13 -8.32 5.80
N MET A 509 17.45 -9.60 6.10
CA MET A 509 18.05 -9.98 7.38
C MET A 509 19.44 -9.37 7.57
N ILE A 510 20.29 -9.38 6.52
CA ILE A 510 21.62 -8.78 6.56
C ILE A 510 21.52 -7.26 6.78
N ILE A 511 20.62 -6.57 6.07
CA ILE A 511 20.45 -5.12 6.25
C ILE A 511 19.92 -4.80 7.65
N ASP A 512 19.00 -5.58 8.20
CA ASP A 512 18.41 -5.32 9.52
C ASP A 512 19.37 -5.67 10.68
N GLN A 513 20.06 -6.81 10.58
CA GLN A 513 20.81 -7.40 11.69
C GLN A 513 22.31 -7.10 11.65
N GLU A 514 22.92 -7.12 10.46
CA GLU A 514 24.38 -7.01 10.28
C GLU A 514 24.83 -5.60 9.86
N TRP A 515 24.07 -4.94 8.98
CA TRP A 515 24.46 -3.63 8.44
C TRP A 515 24.38 -2.54 9.51
N GLY A 516 25.56 -2.04 9.93
CA GLY A 516 25.69 -1.22 11.13
C GLY A 516 24.89 0.10 11.13
N LEU A 517 24.72 0.75 9.97
CA LEU A 517 23.98 2.03 9.89
C LEU A 517 22.46 1.84 10.05
N SER A 518 21.91 0.64 9.83
CA SER A 518 20.50 0.34 10.10
C SER A 518 20.12 0.44 11.57
N ALA A 519 21.11 0.53 12.48
CA ALA A 519 20.87 0.86 13.87
C ALA A 519 20.25 2.26 14.07
N THR A 520 20.48 3.17 13.12
CA THR A 520 19.84 4.49 13.06
C THR A 520 18.64 4.40 12.13
N GLU A 521 17.47 4.83 12.58
CA GLU A 521 16.18 4.67 11.90
C GLU A 521 15.82 5.85 11.00
N ASN A 522 16.57 6.94 11.07
CA ASN A 522 16.44 8.14 10.25
C ASN A 522 17.75 8.56 9.53
N PRO A 523 18.49 7.62 8.90
CA PRO A 523 19.82 7.91 8.36
C PRO A 523 19.81 8.89 7.18
N LEU A 524 18.64 9.15 6.59
CA LEU A 524 18.45 10.06 5.47
C LEU A 524 18.33 11.54 5.89
N GLN A 525 17.98 11.85 7.14
CA GLN A 525 17.73 13.23 7.57
C GLN A 525 19.03 14.04 7.65
N GLY A 526 18.98 15.29 7.17
CA GLY A 526 20.11 16.22 7.16
C GLY A 526 21.12 16.01 6.01
N ALA A 527 20.88 15.06 5.11
CA ALA A 527 21.69 14.89 3.91
C ALA A 527 21.21 15.86 2.81
N ALA A 528 22.05 16.82 2.43
CA ALA A 528 21.65 17.89 1.49
C ALA A 528 21.04 17.39 0.15
N ILE A 529 21.55 16.27 -0.39
CA ILE A 529 21.00 15.68 -1.62
C ILE A 529 19.62 15.06 -1.39
N VAL A 530 19.38 14.49 -0.22
CA VAL A 530 18.09 13.92 0.15
C VAL A 530 17.06 15.02 0.30
N ASP A 531 17.41 16.13 0.97
CA ASP A 531 16.51 17.28 1.14
C ASP A 531 16.12 17.87 -0.22
N GLN A 532 17.12 18.13 -1.08
CA GLN A 532 16.91 18.64 -2.43
C GLN A 532 16.05 17.68 -3.28
N LEU A 533 16.35 16.39 -3.28
CA LEU A 533 15.56 15.41 -4.03
C LEU A 533 14.14 15.29 -3.49
N THR A 534 13.94 15.39 -2.16
CA THR A 534 12.60 15.38 -1.55
C THR A 534 11.76 16.53 -2.07
N ASP A 535 12.31 17.75 -2.10
CA ASP A 535 11.58 18.93 -2.58
C ASP A 535 11.36 18.91 -4.10
N ILE A 536 12.36 18.45 -4.87
CA ILE A 536 12.25 18.31 -6.34
C ILE A 536 11.16 17.29 -6.71
N LEU A 537 11.18 16.10 -6.08
CA LEU A 537 10.20 15.06 -6.35
C LEU A 537 8.80 15.48 -5.90
N GLU A 538 8.68 16.13 -4.74
CA GLU A 538 7.39 16.62 -4.24
C GLU A 538 6.77 17.62 -5.21
N GLU A 539 7.48 18.67 -5.62
CA GLU A 539 6.93 19.65 -6.57
C GLU A 539 6.59 18.99 -7.92
N ALA A 540 7.42 18.06 -8.41
CA ALA A 540 7.12 17.33 -9.64
C ALA A 540 5.81 16.54 -9.56
N VAL A 541 5.51 15.95 -8.40
CA VAL A 541 4.22 15.28 -8.13
C VAL A 541 3.07 16.28 -8.10
N LEU A 542 3.23 17.44 -7.47
CA LEU A 542 2.19 18.47 -7.41
C LEU A 542 1.85 19.05 -8.80
N VAL A 543 2.86 19.23 -9.65
CA VAL A 543 2.63 19.62 -11.06
C VAL A 543 1.86 18.54 -11.82
N GLU A 544 2.15 17.26 -11.57
CA GLU A 544 1.42 16.17 -12.20
C GLU A 544 -0.04 16.09 -11.68
N PHE A 545 -0.29 16.40 -10.40
CA PHE A 545 -1.65 16.54 -9.85
C PHE A 545 -2.46 17.59 -10.60
N GLU A 546 -1.88 18.75 -10.92
CA GLU A 546 -2.55 19.81 -11.67
C GLU A 546 -2.90 19.36 -13.09
N ARG A 547 -1.98 18.64 -13.76
CA ARG A 547 -2.23 18.09 -15.10
C ARG A 547 -3.38 17.10 -15.12
N ILE A 548 -3.50 16.27 -14.07
CA ILE A 548 -4.62 15.33 -13.92
C ILE A 548 -5.90 16.09 -13.59
N ALA A 549 -5.86 17.10 -12.71
CA ALA A 549 -7.01 17.94 -12.37
C ALA A 549 -7.58 18.66 -13.59
N ASP A 550 -6.73 19.20 -14.46
CA ASP A 550 -7.14 19.88 -15.71
C ASP A 550 -7.80 18.94 -16.74
N ARG A 551 -7.69 17.62 -16.52
CA ARG A 551 -8.35 16.57 -17.30
C ARG A 551 -9.62 16.03 -16.62
N GLY A 552 -10.11 16.68 -15.57
CA GLY A 552 -11.28 16.23 -14.82
C GLY A 552 -10.97 15.21 -13.73
N GLY A 553 -9.77 15.28 -13.15
CA GLY A 553 -9.31 14.34 -12.11
C GLY A 553 -8.89 13.00 -12.69
N VAL A 554 -8.68 12.00 -11.83
CA VAL A 554 -8.18 10.67 -12.26
C VAL A 554 -9.12 10.01 -13.26
N LEU A 555 -10.43 10.05 -13.00
CA LEU A 555 -11.43 9.40 -13.87
C LEU A 555 -11.49 10.07 -15.25
N GLY A 556 -11.53 11.40 -15.32
CA GLY A 556 -11.50 12.11 -16.61
C GLY A 556 -10.18 11.92 -17.37
N ALA A 557 -9.05 11.86 -16.66
CA ALA A 557 -7.77 11.52 -17.26
C ALA A 557 -7.75 10.08 -17.83
N MET A 558 -8.37 9.12 -17.14
CA MET A 558 -8.52 7.74 -17.61
C MET A 558 -9.41 7.64 -18.86
N GLU A 559 -10.50 8.42 -18.95
CA GLU A 559 -11.34 8.46 -20.15
C GLU A 559 -10.56 8.85 -21.42
N THR A 560 -9.57 9.74 -21.28
CA THR A 560 -8.68 10.15 -22.37
C THR A 560 -7.44 9.26 -22.54
N GLY A 561 -7.25 8.26 -21.68
CA GLY A 561 -6.09 7.37 -21.68
C GLY A 561 -4.77 8.06 -21.26
N TYR A 562 -4.82 9.18 -20.53
CA TYR A 562 -3.66 10.00 -20.21
C TYR A 562 -2.57 9.23 -19.45
N GLN A 563 -2.93 8.59 -18.33
CA GLN A 563 -1.98 7.84 -17.51
C GLN A 563 -1.35 6.71 -18.32
N ARG A 564 -2.18 5.91 -19.01
CA ARG A 564 -1.74 4.80 -19.86
C ARG A 564 -0.77 5.26 -20.94
N GLY A 565 -1.11 6.34 -21.66
CA GLY A 565 -0.24 6.92 -22.68
C GLY A 565 1.10 7.38 -22.12
N ARG A 566 1.08 8.08 -20.97
CA ARG A 566 2.30 8.57 -20.30
C ARG A 566 3.20 7.44 -19.82
N ILE A 567 2.62 6.36 -19.28
CA ILE A 567 3.35 5.14 -18.90
C ILE A 567 4.01 4.50 -20.13
N GLN A 568 3.30 4.42 -21.26
CA GLN A 568 3.84 3.85 -22.50
C GLN A 568 4.98 4.70 -23.08
N ASP A 569 4.84 6.02 -23.09
CA ASP A 569 5.89 6.94 -23.56
C ASP A 569 7.17 6.80 -22.72
N GLU A 570 7.05 6.74 -21.39
CA GLU A 570 8.17 6.54 -20.47
C GLU A 570 8.79 5.15 -20.63
N SER A 571 7.97 4.12 -20.82
CA SER A 571 8.44 2.76 -21.12
C SER A 571 9.26 2.70 -22.39
N MET A 572 8.79 3.35 -23.46
CA MET A 572 9.51 3.43 -24.74
C MET A 572 10.83 4.17 -24.62
N LEU A 573 10.86 5.28 -23.87
CA LEU A 573 12.10 6.01 -23.62
C LEU A 573 13.14 5.13 -22.89
N TYR A 574 12.71 4.39 -21.85
CA TYR A 574 13.58 3.47 -21.14
C TYR A 574 14.12 2.35 -22.06
N GLU A 575 13.25 1.67 -22.81
CA GLU A 575 13.70 0.56 -23.68
C GLU A 575 14.61 1.06 -24.81
N GLN A 576 14.34 2.24 -25.38
CA GLN A 576 15.22 2.86 -26.38
C GLN A 576 16.62 3.10 -25.82
N ARG A 577 16.72 3.73 -24.64
CA ARG A 577 18.02 4.02 -24.00
C ARG A 577 18.76 2.77 -23.55
N LYS A 578 18.03 1.74 -23.13
CA LYS A 578 18.58 0.43 -22.80
C LYS A 578 19.14 -0.27 -24.04
N HIS A 579 18.43 -0.21 -25.17
CA HIS A 579 18.87 -0.85 -26.41
C HIS A 579 20.01 -0.12 -27.10
N ASP A 580 20.00 1.22 -27.12
CA ASP A 580 21.07 2.01 -27.74
C ASP A 580 22.33 2.16 -26.86
N GLY A 581 22.24 1.78 -25.59
CA GLY A 581 23.35 1.78 -24.62
C GLY A 581 23.57 3.12 -23.92
N THR A 582 22.76 4.14 -24.17
CA THR A 582 22.83 5.43 -23.47
C THR A 582 22.43 5.32 -22.00
N LEU A 583 21.58 4.35 -21.65
CA LEU A 583 21.36 3.90 -20.28
C LEU A 583 22.19 2.63 -20.03
N PRO A 584 23.29 2.69 -19.27
CA PRO A 584 24.14 1.53 -19.06
C PRO A 584 23.46 0.50 -18.14
N ILE A 585 23.36 -0.73 -18.64
CA ILE A 585 22.84 -1.88 -17.90
C ILE A 585 23.91 -2.99 -17.91
N ILE A 586 24.53 -3.17 -16.74
CA ILE A 586 25.62 -4.14 -16.51
C ILE A 586 25.15 -5.57 -16.79
N GLY A 587 25.88 -6.29 -17.65
CA GLY A 587 25.56 -7.64 -18.09
C GLY A 587 24.55 -7.72 -19.25
N ILE A 588 24.06 -6.57 -19.74
CA ILE A 588 23.04 -6.51 -20.81
C ILE A 588 23.54 -5.76 -22.04
N ASN A 589 23.91 -4.49 -21.88
CA ASN A 589 24.43 -3.67 -22.99
C ASN A 589 25.88 -3.21 -22.77
N THR A 590 26.42 -3.41 -21.56
CA THR A 590 27.80 -3.14 -21.20
C THR A 590 28.29 -4.15 -20.16
N PHE A 591 29.61 -4.34 -20.03
CA PHE A 591 30.22 -5.36 -19.16
C PHE A 591 29.64 -6.77 -19.41
N LEU A 592 29.71 -7.21 -20.67
CA LEU A 592 29.19 -8.51 -21.11
C LEU A 592 30.18 -9.62 -20.79
N SER A 593 29.68 -10.83 -20.49
CA SER A 593 30.53 -12.00 -20.29
C SER A 593 31.27 -12.39 -21.57
N SER A 594 32.51 -12.86 -21.40
CA SER A 594 33.35 -13.38 -22.48
C SER A 594 32.90 -14.76 -22.98
N SER A 595 32.07 -15.48 -22.22
CA SER A 595 31.48 -16.74 -22.67
C SER A 595 30.21 -16.45 -23.49
N SER A 596 30.24 -16.80 -24.78
CA SER A 596 29.16 -16.56 -25.74
C SER A 596 27.88 -17.39 -25.54
N GLY A 597 27.81 -18.21 -24.49
CA GLY A 597 26.64 -18.99 -24.15
C GLY A 597 25.86 -18.33 -23.01
N LEU A 598 24.55 -18.14 -23.20
CA LEU A 598 23.62 -18.09 -22.08
C LEU A 598 24.01 -19.23 -21.14
N SER A 599 24.37 -18.92 -19.90
CA SER A 599 24.58 -19.93 -18.87
C SER A 599 23.37 -20.87 -18.89
N THR A 600 23.56 -22.09 -19.39
CA THR A 600 22.52 -23.14 -19.46
C THR A 600 22.38 -23.78 -18.08
N ALA A 601 22.34 -22.96 -17.02
CA ALA A 601 21.88 -23.43 -15.73
C ALA A 601 20.45 -23.93 -15.93
N THR A 602 20.23 -25.22 -15.63
CA THR A 602 18.90 -25.82 -15.65
C THR A 602 18.13 -25.23 -14.48
N VAL A 603 17.41 -24.14 -14.72
CA VAL A 603 16.54 -23.52 -13.71
C VAL A 603 15.28 -24.39 -13.60
N GLU A 604 14.99 -24.89 -12.40
CA GLU A 604 13.75 -25.60 -12.11
C GLU A 604 12.58 -24.62 -12.26
N LEU A 605 11.60 -24.97 -13.10
CA LEU A 605 10.46 -24.10 -13.38
C LEU A 605 9.29 -24.44 -12.46
N ALA A 606 8.87 -23.45 -11.69
CA ALA A 606 7.68 -23.50 -10.86
C ALA A 606 6.39 -23.41 -11.72
N ARG A 607 5.59 -24.48 -11.78
CA ARG A 607 4.32 -24.59 -12.51
C ARG A 607 3.34 -25.52 -11.79
N GLY A 608 2.04 -25.30 -12.04
CA GLY A 608 0.98 -26.21 -11.57
C GLY A 608 1.06 -27.57 -12.25
N THR A 609 1.04 -28.65 -11.45
CA THR A 609 1.15 -30.03 -11.95
C THR A 609 -0.17 -30.52 -12.55
N THR A 610 -0.15 -31.60 -13.32
CA THR A 610 -1.37 -32.22 -13.85
C THR A 610 -2.27 -32.69 -12.72
N GLU A 611 -1.70 -33.28 -11.67
CA GLU A 611 -2.42 -33.78 -10.51
C GLU A 611 -3.11 -32.64 -9.74
N GLU A 612 -2.43 -31.51 -9.55
CA GLU A 612 -3.00 -30.31 -8.92
C GLU A 612 -4.17 -29.73 -9.74
N LYS A 613 -4.05 -29.73 -11.07
CA LYS A 613 -5.11 -29.23 -11.96
C LYS A 613 -6.34 -30.12 -11.93
N GLU A 614 -6.17 -31.43 -12.02
CA GLU A 614 -7.28 -32.40 -11.92
C GLU A 614 -7.93 -32.36 -10.52
N SER A 615 -7.13 -32.19 -9.46
CA SER A 615 -7.64 -31.97 -8.11
C SER A 615 -8.56 -30.75 -8.04
N GLN A 616 -8.15 -29.60 -8.57
CA GLN A 616 -8.97 -28.38 -8.61
C GLN A 616 -10.28 -28.56 -9.40
N LEU A 617 -10.25 -29.32 -10.50
CA LEU A 617 -11.46 -29.62 -11.28
C LEU A 617 -12.45 -30.48 -10.49
N HIS A 618 -11.96 -31.53 -9.82
CA HIS A 618 -12.81 -32.39 -8.99
C HIS A 618 -13.40 -31.64 -7.80
N ARG A 619 -12.58 -30.89 -7.07
CA ARG A 619 -13.03 -30.08 -5.92
C ARG A 619 -14.10 -29.07 -6.30
N LEU A 620 -13.94 -28.41 -7.46
CA LEU A 620 -14.94 -27.50 -7.97
C LEU A 620 -16.25 -28.23 -8.31
N ALA A 621 -16.19 -29.38 -8.98
CA ALA A 621 -17.37 -30.16 -9.33
C ALA A 621 -18.13 -30.62 -8.08
N ASP A 622 -17.42 -31.10 -7.06
CA ASP A 622 -18.00 -31.50 -5.77
C ASP A 622 -18.65 -30.32 -5.03
N PHE A 623 -18.01 -29.14 -5.06
CA PHE A 623 -18.55 -27.91 -4.48
C PHE A 623 -19.81 -27.43 -5.19
N GLU A 624 -19.87 -27.52 -6.51
CA GLU A 624 -21.04 -27.13 -7.29
C GLU A 624 -22.18 -28.15 -7.13
N GLU A 625 -21.87 -29.44 -7.05
CA GLU A 625 -22.87 -30.48 -6.81
C GLU A 625 -23.56 -30.32 -5.46
N ARG A 626 -22.78 -30.19 -4.38
CA ARG A 626 -23.33 -30.07 -3.02
C ARG A 626 -24.20 -28.83 -2.82
N ASN A 627 -23.98 -27.79 -3.61
CA ASN A 627 -24.65 -26.49 -3.50
C ASN A 627 -25.67 -26.22 -4.62
N ARG A 628 -25.90 -27.19 -5.52
CA ARG A 628 -26.71 -27.03 -6.74
C ARG A 628 -28.08 -26.40 -6.50
N GLU A 629 -28.77 -26.80 -5.42
CA GLU A 629 -30.13 -26.37 -5.12
C GLU A 629 -30.20 -24.95 -4.51
N VAL A 630 -29.14 -24.52 -3.81
CA VAL A 630 -29.13 -23.25 -3.06
C VAL A 630 -28.41 -22.13 -3.78
N ALA A 631 -27.43 -22.45 -4.63
CA ALA A 631 -26.65 -21.47 -5.39
C ALA A 631 -27.49 -20.52 -6.26
N PRO A 632 -28.54 -20.97 -6.99
CA PRO A 632 -29.35 -20.08 -7.82
C PRO A 632 -30.03 -18.95 -7.03
N ALA A 633 -30.49 -19.23 -5.81
CA ALA A 633 -31.13 -18.23 -4.95
C ALA A 633 -30.11 -17.19 -4.44
N ALA A 634 -28.91 -17.64 -4.05
CA ALA A 634 -27.84 -16.74 -3.61
C ALA A 634 -27.36 -15.82 -4.75
N LEU A 635 -27.15 -16.37 -5.96
CA LEU A 635 -26.80 -15.57 -7.14
C LEU A 635 -27.90 -14.58 -7.53
N LYS A 636 -29.18 -14.93 -7.34
CA LYS A 636 -30.29 -14.01 -7.57
C LYS A 636 -30.24 -12.83 -6.61
N ARG A 637 -30.07 -13.08 -5.30
CA ARG A 637 -29.93 -12.03 -4.27
C ARG A 637 -28.72 -11.13 -4.56
N LEU A 638 -27.60 -11.72 -4.98
CA LEU A 638 -26.41 -10.98 -5.36
C LEU A 638 -26.66 -10.03 -6.54
N LYS A 639 -27.35 -10.51 -7.58
CA LYS A 639 -27.75 -9.69 -8.74
C LYS A 639 -28.73 -8.59 -8.36
N GLU A 640 -29.69 -8.88 -7.48
CA GLU A 640 -30.63 -7.88 -6.96
C GLU A 640 -29.90 -6.77 -6.17
N ALA A 641 -28.96 -7.12 -5.29
CA ALA A 641 -28.14 -6.15 -4.56
C ALA A 641 -27.31 -5.26 -5.52
N ALA A 642 -26.67 -5.88 -6.51
CA ALA A 642 -25.88 -5.15 -7.52
C ALA A 642 -26.74 -4.23 -8.42
N ALA A 643 -27.98 -4.62 -8.74
CA ALA A 643 -28.87 -3.82 -9.59
C ALA A 643 -29.64 -2.72 -8.83
N THR A 644 -29.68 -2.78 -7.49
CA THR A 644 -30.38 -1.82 -6.62
C THR A 644 -29.37 -1.03 -5.77
N GLU A 645 -29.83 -0.31 -4.74
CA GLU A 645 -28.98 0.41 -3.78
C GLU A 645 -28.47 -0.47 -2.61
N GLY A 646 -28.64 -1.79 -2.68
CA GLY A 646 -28.12 -2.71 -1.67
C GLY A 646 -26.59 -2.79 -1.66
N ASN A 647 -26.02 -3.14 -0.49
CA ASN A 647 -24.60 -3.39 -0.34
C ASN A 647 -24.22 -4.76 -0.94
N VAL A 648 -23.39 -4.74 -1.99
CA VAL A 648 -22.98 -5.95 -2.73
C VAL A 648 -22.07 -6.84 -1.89
N PHE A 649 -21.21 -6.26 -1.04
CA PHE A 649 -20.28 -7.04 -0.23
C PHE A 649 -21.00 -7.85 0.85
N GLU A 650 -22.06 -7.31 1.44
CA GLU A 650 -22.93 -8.04 2.36
C GLU A 650 -23.54 -9.29 1.68
N ALA A 651 -24.07 -9.13 0.46
CA ALA A 651 -24.59 -10.27 -0.30
C ALA A 651 -23.50 -11.28 -0.69
N LEU A 652 -22.26 -10.81 -0.94
CA LEU A 652 -21.12 -11.69 -1.21
C LEU A 652 -20.74 -12.56 -0.02
N MET A 653 -20.82 -12.03 1.21
CA MET A 653 -20.53 -12.80 2.43
C MET A 653 -21.39 -14.06 2.56
N ASP A 654 -22.60 -14.05 1.99
CA ASP A 654 -23.45 -15.24 1.88
C ASP A 654 -23.22 -16.04 0.60
N ALA A 655 -23.07 -15.37 -0.55
CA ALA A 655 -22.94 -16.04 -1.84
C ALA A 655 -21.71 -16.96 -1.91
N VAL A 656 -20.56 -16.55 -1.38
CA VAL A 656 -19.31 -17.34 -1.44
C VAL A 656 -19.38 -18.67 -0.68
N LYS A 657 -20.33 -18.83 0.25
CA LYS A 657 -20.54 -20.09 0.98
C LYS A 657 -21.07 -21.20 0.06
N VAL A 658 -21.80 -20.82 -0.98
CA VAL A 658 -22.54 -21.75 -1.86
C VAL A 658 -22.26 -21.57 -3.35
N CYS A 659 -21.57 -20.50 -3.76
CA CYS A 659 -21.24 -20.20 -5.15
C CYS A 659 -19.73 -20.15 -5.37
N SER A 660 -19.28 -20.68 -6.50
CA SER A 660 -17.88 -20.59 -6.94
C SER A 660 -17.54 -19.19 -7.47
N LEU A 661 -16.25 -18.89 -7.56
CA LEU A 661 -15.73 -17.60 -8.04
C LEU A 661 -16.25 -17.26 -9.45
N GLY A 662 -16.26 -18.25 -10.34
CA GLY A 662 -16.79 -18.13 -11.70
C GLY A 662 -18.29 -17.84 -11.73
N GLN A 663 -19.08 -18.54 -10.91
CA GLN A 663 -20.53 -18.30 -10.81
C GLN A 663 -20.83 -16.86 -10.35
N ILE A 664 -20.09 -16.36 -9.35
CA ILE A 664 -20.22 -15.00 -8.84
C ILE A 664 -19.84 -13.98 -9.92
N SER A 665 -18.70 -14.19 -10.59
CA SER A 665 -18.22 -13.26 -11.62
C SER A 665 -19.15 -13.21 -12.83
N ASP A 666 -19.68 -14.36 -13.27
CA ASP A 666 -20.67 -14.41 -14.35
C ASP A 666 -21.98 -13.71 -13.97
N ALA A 667 -22.44 -13.84 -12.71
CA ALA A 667 -23.59 -13.09 -12.22
C ALA A 667 -23.34 -11.58 -12.24
N PHE A 668 -22.14 -11.11 -11.86
CA PHE A 668 -21.78 -9.69 -11.99
C PHE A 668 -21.66 -9.22 -13.44
N PHE A 669 -21.22 -10.06 -14.38
CA PHE A 669 -21.22 -9.69 -15.80
C PHE A 669 -22.64 -9.44 -16.34
N GLU A 670 -23.66 -10.12 -15.81
CA GLU A 670 -25.06 -9.92 -16.20
C GLU A 670 -25.63 -8.56 -15.72
N VAL A 671 -25.13 -8.00 -14.61
CA VAL A 671 -25.72 -6.81 -13.96
C VAL A 671 -24.81 -5.57 -13.92
N GLY A 672 -23.51 -5.74 -13.67
CA GLY A 672 -22.52 -4.66 -13.52
C GLY A 672 -21.73 -4.37 -14.80
N GLY A 673 -21.93 -5.18 -15.83
CA GLY A 673 -21.26 -5.05 -17.12
C GLY A 673 -19.83 -5.61 -17.14
N GLN A 674 -19.38 -6.01 -18.33
CA GLN A 674 -18.00 -6.43 -18.57
C GLN A 674 -17.11 -5.22 -18.84
N TYR A 675 -15.86 -5.29 -18.38
CA TYR A 675 -14.86 -4.28 -18.74
C TYR A 675 -14.72 -4.17 -20.25
N ARG A 676 -14.83 -2.94 -20.76
CA ARG A 676 -14.53 -2.63 -22.16
C ARG A 676 -13.11 -2.10 -22.21
N ARG A 677 -12.25 -2.76 -22.98
CA ARG A 677 -10.90 -2.24 -23.22
C ARG A 677 -11.01 -0.88 -23.90
N ASN A 678 -10.53 0.14 -23.21
CA ASN A 678 -10.41 1.49 -23.73
C ASN A 678 -9.04 1.61 -24.40
N VAL A 679 -9.05 1.60 -25.74
CA VAL A 679 -7.93 1.61 -26.71
C VAL A 679 -6.93 0.45 -26.57
#